data_AF-A0AA96NR48-F1
#
_entry.id   AF-A0AA96NR48-F1
#
_cell.length_a   1.000
_cell.length_b   1.000
_cell.length_c   1.000
_cell.angle_alpha   90.00
_cell.angle_beta   90.00
_cell.angle_gamma   90.00
#
_symmetry.space_group_name_H-M   'P 1'
#
loop_
_entity.id
_entity.type
_entity.pdbx_description
1 polymer ?
#
loop_
_entity_poly.entity_id
_entity_poly.type
_entity_poly.pdbx_seq_one_letter_code
_entity_poly.pdbx_strand_id
1 'polypeptide(L)'
;MKFLLNHYKQFSYLLISFLFLDTVAVTTVLLLEEGEDLRNYPALWLAFLMLLPLLFGLGKLLSQLFSKRFFIWSAIIYALYTGFSYLLTVTQHVNDFEFKAERVFSNHFWQFNSLPGLLLIFLFAYIFIHFPKLKKRFPGKFLQVNKKNREVLENLFLSQFFLFLALMDDKMPKLLHHQSYLVNFLEEGKLEITQNFMLTLLCLIALIFILLSLPSFLAVKGLRDLAQNKASASVAFVLSAVFALIFNYTIQNSIRGDVIVLDQYLFTGASLFQIIVFFMIFMALYLIFNHFLLPTMLITALVVVATIASSLKFQYRQEPILPSDMVWLRNPKTLFDFLGGNYGFYAILGLVALGALYWYLRKKILPGKLITVLKYQLLLLVLPLVFFLGVMDIFATKKNGKIVENIPVISILNNFHDLTWMGNTVNSQLRSLSFVWFSQMSDTTMIEPRGYSKEKIQEIEKKYKNVAEDINKERQNKIEDQTVIYLLSESFSDPARVDGVTMSENPIPYIQEVKTRTTSGLMKSDGYGGGTANMEFQTLTGLPFYNLSPSISVLYTEIVPRMNRFPSISDAYSSKNRTVIHLASPSNYARNVIYQDLGFDTFIHYGTKGLKGNNIGGNYSDQTTYNQVLEHLNGKQGQFFSVMTMQNHMPWSEPNPVYMSANYPDFSKEGNESLSSYVRMLYHTDQATKEFLEKLSKVDKKVTIVFYGDHLPGLYPQSAFKEDPESQYLTDYFVWSNYETPKLDYPRVNSSDFSALLLEQTNSKVSPYYALLTEVLHKASVDKKELDEEAQEIADDLKLIEYDMVRGKGYLSDSFFKTAKS
;
A
#
# COMPACT_ATOMS: atom_id res chain seq x y z
N MET A 1 -14.67 34.18 -27.31
CA MET A 1 -16.02 33.93 -27.89
C MET A 1 -16.14 34.35 -29.36
N LYS A 2 -15.93 35.62 -29.74
CA LYS A 2 -16.02 36.09 -31.15
C LYS A 2 -15.13 35.30 -32.14
N PHE A 3 -13.92 34.90 -31.73
CA PHE A 3 -13.03 34.07 -32.55
C PHE A 3 -13.60 32.67 -32.84
N LEU A 4 -14.17 32.00 -31.82
CA LEU A 4 -14.79 30.68 -31.97
C LEU A 4 -16.04 30.76 -32.86
N LEU A 5 -16.87 31.77 -32.68
CA LEU A 5 -18.06 32.03 -33.53
C LEU A 5 -17.69 32.25 -35.01
N ASN A 6 -16.55 32.87 -35.29
CA ASN A 6 -16.12 33.11 -36.68
C ASN A 6 -15.52 31.86 -37.35
N HIS A 7 -15.12 30.86 -36.58
CA HIS A 7 -14.37 29.68 -37.05
C HIS A 7 -15.01 28.34 -36.67
N TYR A 8 -16.20 28.35 -36.07
CA TYR A 8 -16.86 27.14 -35.54
C TYR A 8 -17.03 26.05 -36.60
N LYS A 9 -17.39 26.40 -37.84
CA LYS A 9 -17.58 25.41 -38.91
C LYS A 9 -16.30 24.60 -39.21
N GLN A 10 -15.13 25.22 -39.09
CA GLN A 10 -13.84 24.54 -39.29
C GLN A 10 -13.54 23.60 -38.12
N PHE A 11 -13.76 24.07 -36.90
CA PHE A 11 -13.56 23.28 -35.69
C PHE A 11 -14.52 22.09 -35.61
N SER A 12 -15.82 22.33 -35.86
CA SER A 12 -16.85 21.29 -35.89
C SER A 12 -16.54 20.25 -36.96
N TYR A 13 -16.16 20.66 -38.18
CA TYR A 13 -15.83 19.70 -39.23
C TYR A 13 -14.65 18.81 -38.82
N LEU A 14 -13.59 19.39 -38.26
CA LEU A 14 -12.41 18.64 -37.81
C LEU A 14 -12.80 17.65 -36.70
N LEU A 15 -13.49 18.12 -35.65
CA LEU A 15 -13.90 17.29 -34.52
C LEU A 15 -14.85 16.17 -34.92
N ILE A 16 -15.86 16.45 -35.75
CA ILE A 16 -16.82 15.44 -36.24
C ILE A 16 -16.10 14.40 -37.10
N SER A 17 -15.17 14.84 -37.95
CA SER A 17 -14.43 13.91 -38.82
C SER A 17 -13.52 12.98 -38.03
N PHE A 18 -12.86 13.49 -36.98
CA PHE A 18 -12.07 12.65 -36.08
C PHE A 18 -12.94 11.74 -35.23
N LEU A 19 -14.02 12.24 -34.63
CA LEU A 19 -14.98 11.39 -33.89
C LEU A 19 -15.46 10.21 -34.77
N PHE A 20 -15.82 10.47 -36.03
CA PHE A 20 -16.26 9.42 -36.93
C PHE A 20 -15.12 8.44 -37.28
N LEU A 21 -13.89 8.94 -37.43
CA LEU A 21 -12.70 8.11 -37.64
C LEU A 21 -12.41 7.24 -36.41
N ASP A 22 -12.38 7.81 -35.21
CA ASP A 22 -12.14 7.13 -33.94
C ASP A 22 -13.16 6.01 -33.77
N THR A 23 -14.45 6.32 -33.95
CA THR A 23 -15.54 5.36 -33.85
C THR A 23 -15.38 4.20 -34.82
N VAL A 24 -15.19 4.46 -36.12
CA VAL A 24 -15.05 3.39 -37.12
C VAL A 24 -13.80 2.55 -36.85
N ALA A 25 -12.68 3.19 -36.51
CA ALA A 25 -11.41 2.50 -36.34
C ALA A 25 -11.37 1.64 -35.06
N VAL A 26 -11.80 2.18 -33.91
CA VAL A 26 -11.82 1.44 -32.64
C VAL A 26 -12.78 0.27 -32.73
N THR A 27 -13.98 0.47 -33.29
CA THR A 27 -14.93 -0.64 -33.51
C THR A 27 -14.35 -1.71 -34.43
N THR A 28 -13.63 -1.32 -35.49
CA THR A 28 -13.00 -2.29 -36.40
C THR A 28 -11.92 -3.11 -35.70
N VAL A 29 -11.06 -2.47 -34.90
CA VAL A 29 -9.99 -3.17 -34.15
C VAL A 29 -10.59 -4.14 -33.13
N LEU A 30 -11.61 -3.70 -32.38
CA LEU A 30 -12.26 -4.56 -31.39
C LEU A 30 -12.88 -5.81 -32.03
N LEU A 31 -13.61 -5.65 -33.15
CA LEU A 31 -14.19 -6.79 -33.87
C LEU A 31 -13.11 -7.75 -34.38
N LEU A 32 -12.00 -7.23 -34.90
CA LEU A 32 -10.89 -8.05 -35.38
C LEU A 32 -10.20 -8.83 -34.24
N GLU A 33 -10.07 -8.23 -33.05
CA GLU A 33 -9.49 -8.91 -31.88
C GLU A 33 -10.41 -10.01 -31.32
N GLU A 34 -11.73 -9.83 -31.36
CA GLU A 34 -12.71 -10.86 -31.01
C GLU A 34 -12.81 -11.99 -32.08
N GLY A 35 -12.07 -11.87 -33.18
CA GLY A 35 -12.02 -12.87 -34.26
C GLY A 35 -13.23 -12.82 -35.20
N GLU A 36 -13.96 -11.70 -35.22
CA GLU A 36 -15.14 -11.52 -36.05
C GLU A 36 -14.82 -11.26 -37.52
N ASP A 37 -15.67 -11.78 -38.40
CA ASP A 37 -15.61 -11.47 -39.82
C ASP A 37 -16.33 -10.15 -40.12
N LEU A 38 -15.56 -9.12 -40.48
CA LEU A 38 -16.07 -7.78 -40.82
C LEU A 38 -17.13 -7.78 -41.94
N ARG A 39 -17.20 -8.83 -42.78
CA ARG A 39 -18.23 -8.98 -43.82
C ARG A 39 -19.64 -9.13 -43.25
N ASN A 40 -19.75 -9.61 -42.01
CA ASN A 40 -21.03 -9.80 -41.32
C ASN A 40 -21.64 -8.48 -40.81
N TYR A 41 -20.91 -7.35 -40.92
CA TYR A 41 -21.31 -6.05 -40.38
C TYR A 41 -21.51 -5.02 -41.50
N PRO A 42 -22.59 -5.09 -42.30
CA PRO A 42 -22.82 -4.18 -43.43
C PRO A 42 -22.94 -2.70 -43.01
N ALA A 43 -23.39 -2.44 -41.78
CA ALA A 43 -23.42 -1.09 -41.22
C ALA A 43 -22.02 -0.49 -41.06
N LEU A 44 -21.00 -1.31 -40.75
CA LEU A 44 -19.61 -0.86 -40.64
C LEU A 44 -19.04 -0.49 -42.01
N TRP A 45 -19.36 -1.26 -43.06
CA TRP A 45 -19.00 -0.93 -44.45
C TRP A 45 -19.66 0.37 -44.93
N LEU A 46 -20.92 0.58 -44.57
CA LEU A 46 -21.61 1.84 -44.84
C LEU A 46 -20.93 3.01 -44.10
N ALA A 47 -20.48 2.80 -42.87
CA ALA A 47 -19.72 3.80 -42.11
C ALA A 47 -18.37 4.10 -42.77
N PHE A 48 -17.62 3.09 -43.27
CA PHE A 48 -16.40 3.32 -44.06
C PHE A 48 -16.64 4.18 -45.29
N LEU A 49 -17.73 3.92 -46.03
CA LEU A 49 -18.11 4.74 -47.20
C LEU A 49 -18.43 6.19 -46.81
N MET A 50 -19.12 6.40 -45.69
CA MET A 50 -19.40 7.73 -45.16
C MET A 50 -18.15 8.45 -44.61
N LEU A 51 -17.13 7.70 -44.18
CA LEU A 51 -15.88 8.24 -43.65
C LEU A 51 -15.00 8.85 -44.76
N LEU A 52 -15.00 8.27 -45.96
CA LEU A 52 -14.19 8.74 -47.10
C LEU A 52 -14.34 10.24 -47.42
N PRO A 53 -15.56 10.82 -47.59
CA PRO A 53 -15.70 12.26 -47.85
C PRO A 53 -15.25 13.14 -46.67
N LEU A 54 -15.36 12.64 -45.42
CA LEU A 54 -14.86 13.34 -44.23
C LEU A 54 -13.32 13.38 -44.22
N LEU A 55 -12.67 12.24 -44.47
CA LEU A 55 -11.21 12.15 -44.58
C LEU A 55 -10.68 12.95 -45.76
N PHE A 56 -11.41 13.00 -46.88
CA PHE A 56 -11.05 13.82 -48.03
C PHE A 56 -11.04 15.31 -47.68
N GLY A 57 -12.05 15.81 -46.96
CA GLY A 57 -12.06 17.20 -46.50
C GLY A 57 -11.05 17.48 -45.37
N LEU A 58 -10.76 16.52 -44.49
CA LEU A 58 -9.64 16.61 -43.55
C LEU A 58 -8.30 16.72 -44.29
N GLY A 59 -8.10 15.92 -45.35
CA GLY A 59 -6.93 16.02 -46.23
C GLY A 59 -6.80 17.41 -46.86
N LYS A 60 -7.91 18.01 -47.30
CA LYS A 60 -7.91 19.40 -47.81
C LYS A 60 -7.49 20.39 -46.72
N LEU A 61 -8.00 20.26 -45.50
CA LEU A 61 -7.65 21.13 -44.38
C LEU A 61 -6.17 20.97 -44.01
N LEU A 62 -5.70 19.73 -43.89
CA LEU A 62 -4.30 19.39 -43.63
C LEU A 62 -3.35 19.91 -44.71
N SER A 63 -3.74 19.86 -45.99
CA SER A 63 -2.93 20.38 -47.11
C SER A 63 -2.61 21.89 -47.00
N GLN A 64 -3.36 22.64 -46.19
CA GLN A 64 -3.14 24.07 -45.91
C GLN A 64 -2.36 24.32 -44.62
N LEU A 65 -2.35 23.34 -43.70
CA LEU A 65 -1.53 23.35 -42.48
C LEU A 65 -0.12 22.80 -42.72
N PHE A 66 0.03 22.01 -43.78
CA PHE A 66 1.25 21.34 -44.22
C PHE A 66 2.48 22.27 -44.15
N SER A 67 3.47 21.87 -43.35
CA SER A 67 4.73 22.57 -43.17
C SER A 67 5.78 21.65 -42.56
N LYS A 68 7.08 21.96 -42.71
CA LYS A 68 8.16 21.20 -42.04
C LYS A 68 7.95 21.15 -40.52
N ARG A 69 7.48 22.25 -39.93
CA ARG A 69 7.16 22.36 -38.51
C ARG A 69 6.04 21.41 -38.10
N PHE A 70 5.00 21.27 -38.92
CA PHE A 70 3.89 20.34 -38.66
C PHE A 70 4.40 18.90 -38.50
N PHE A 71 5.22 18.41 -39.43
CA PHE A 71 5.76 17.05 -39.39
C PHE A 71 6.66 16.79 -38.18
N ILE A 72 7.51 17.77 -37.83
CA ILE A 72 8.33 17.67 -36.61
C ILE A 72 7.43 17.50 -35.39
N TRP A 73 6.36 18.28 -35.28
CA TRP A 73 5.42 18.15 -34.16
C TRP A 73 4.63 16.84 -34.18
N SER A 74 4.19 16.35 -35.34
CA SER A 74 3.55 15.03 -35.44
C SER A 74 4.48 13.91 -34.98
N ALA A 75 5.76 13.94 -35.39
CA ALA A 75 6.76 12.97 -34.98
C ALA A 75 7.07 13.05 -33.47
N ILE A 76 7.20 14.25 -32.92
CA ILE A 76 7.39 14.46 -31.47
C ILE A 76 6.18 13.90 -30.70
N ILE A 77 4.96 14.20 -31.13
CA ILE A 77 3.74 13.72 -30.48
C ILE A 77 3.68 12.19 -30.51
N TYR A 78 3.97 11.58 -31.66
CA TYR A 78 4.00 10.12 -31.79
C TYR A 78 5.06 9.49 -30.87
N ALA A 79 6.29 10.03 -30.85
CA ALA A 79 7.37 9.51 -30.01
C ALA A 79 7.08 9.65 -28.50
N LEU A 80 6.48 10.76 -28.07
CA LEU A 80 6.06 10.94 -26.69
C LEU A 80 4.93 9.99 -26.33
N TYR A 81 3.93 9.84 -27.21
CA TYR A 81 2.83 8.89 -27.03
C TYR A 81 3.33 7.45 -26.88
N THR A 82 4.21 6.97 -27.76
CA THR A 82 4.74 5.59 -27.66
C THR A 82 5.57 5.42 -26.39
N GLY A 83 6.34 6.43 -25.99
CA GLY A 83 7.05 6.43 -24.71
C GLY A 83 6.09 6.32 -23.50
N PHE A 84 4.97 7.05 -23.51
CA PHE A 84 3.96 6.96 -22.45
C PHE A 84 3.25 5.60 -22.44
N SER A 85 2.83 5.12 -23.61
CA SER A 85 2.20 3.81 -23.77
C SER A 85 3.12 2.69 -23.25
N TYR A 86 4.41 2.77 -23.57
CA TYR A 86 5.40 1.80 -23.09
C TYR A 86 5.63 1.87 -21.58
N LEU A 87 5.71 3.07 -21.00
CA LEU A 87 5.85 3.22 -19.54
C LEU A 87 4.66 2.61 -18.78
N LEU A 88 3.44 2.69 -19.34
CA LEU A 88 2.28 1.99 -18.80
C LEU A 88 2.46 0.47 -18.87
N THR A 89 2.92 -0.09 -20.00
CA THR A 89 3.24 -1.52 -20.11
C THR A 89 4.25 -1.95 -19.05
N VAL A 90 5.33 -1.19 -18.88
CA VAL A 90 6.36 -1.46 -17.88
C VAL A 90 5.78 -1.41 -16.47
N THR A 91 4.89 -0.45 -16.18
CA THR A 91 4.27 -0.35 -14.85
C THR A 91 3.28 -1.48 -14.58
N GLN A 92 2.55 -1.96 -15.60
CA GLN A 92 1.64 -3.11 -15.46
C GLN A 92 2.38 -4.42 -15.13
N HIS A 93 3.65 -4.53 -15.54
CA HIS A 93 4.51 -5.70 -15.28
C HIS A 93 5.57 -5.40 -14.21
N VAL A 94 5.34 -4.40 -13.35
CA VAL A 94 6.33 -4.01 -12.33
C VAL A 94 6.59 -5.08 -11.28
N ASN A 95 5.59 -5.95 -11.04
CA ASN A 95 5.66 -7.10 -10.14
C ASN A 95 6.05 -8.40 -10.87
N ASP A 96 6.27 -8.35 -12.19
CA ASP A 96 6.73 -9.48 -13.00
C ASP A 96 8.27 -9.43 -13.12
N PHE A 97 8.96 -10.32 -12.43
CA PHE A 97 10.42 -10.38 -12.44
C PHE A 97 11.00 -10.96 -13.75
N GLU A 98 10.19 -11.69 -14.52
CA GLU A 98 10.55 -12.21 -15.84
C GLU A 98 10.45 -11.12 -16.91
N PHE A 99 9.60 -10.11 -16.72
CA PHE A 99 9.49 -8.97 -17.61
C PHE A 99 10.76 -8.10 -17.60
N LYS A 100 11.43 -8.02 -18.75
CA LYS A 100 12.63 -7.20 -18.96
C LYS A 100 12.30 -5.92 -19.73
N ALA A 101 12.26 -4.79 -19.02
CA ALA A 101 11.90 -3.47 -19.59
C ALA A 101 12.91 -2.95 -20.63
N GLU A 102 14.13 -3.47 -20.66
CA GLU A 102 15.15 -3.15 -21.67
C GLU A 102 14.87 -3.81 -23.03
N ARG A 103 14.01 -4.84 -23.08
CA ARG A 103 13.63 -5.52 -24.33
C ARG A 103 12.54 -4.77 -25.08
N VAL A 104 12.81 -3.50 -25.38
CA VAL A 104 11.84 -2.51 -25.90
C VAL A 104 11.10 -3.00 -27.16
N PHE A 105 11.80 -3.63 -28.10
CA PHE A 105 11.19 -4.08 -29.36
C PHE A 105 10.35 -5.35 -29.23
N SER A 106 10.72 -6.30 -28.35
CA SER A 106 9.89 -7.48 -28.09
C SER A 106 8.63 -7.13 -27.32
N ASN A 107 8.67 -6.05 -26.54
CA ASN A 107 7.58 -5.61 -25.69
C ASN A 107 6.64 -4.62 -26.40
N HIS A 108 6.55 -4.71 -27.74
CA HIS A 108 5.62 -3.95 -28.58
C HIS A 108 5.63 -2.42 -28.37
N PHE A 109 6.83 -1.82 -28.24
CA PHE A 109 6.98 -0.36 -28.06
C PHE A 109 6.30 0.48 -29.15
N TRP A 110 6.35 0.03 -30.41
CA TRP A 110 5.75 0.75 -31.52
C TRP A 110 4.28 0.37 -31.70
N GLN A 111 3.43 1.40 -31.79
CA GLN A 111 1.99 1.28 -31.93
C GLN A 111 1.60 1.62 -33.38
N PHE A 112 1.03 0.65 -34.10
CA PHE A 112 0.80 0.75 -35.54
C PHE A 112 -0.68 0.78 -35.96
N ASN A 113 -1.61 0.45 -35.05
CA ASN A 113 -3.04 0.35 -35.34
C ASN A 113 -3.66 1.63 -35.92
N SER A 114 -3.10 2.80 -35.60
CA SER A 114 -3.54 4.10 -36.13
C SER A 114 -3.04 4.40 -37.56
N LEU A 115 -2.03 3.69 -38.07
CA LEU A 115 -1.40 4.00 -39.35
C LEU A 115 -2.39 4.01 -40.54
N PRO A 116 -3.31 3.04 -40.71
CA PRO A 116 -4.19 3.00 -41.88
C PRO A 116 -5.04 4.28 -42.03
N GLY A 117 -5.65 4.73 -40.92
CA GLY A 117 -6.46 5.95 -40.91
C GLY A 117 -5.63 7.21 -41.17
N LEU A 118 -4.44 7.29 -40.58
CA LEU A 118 -3.53 8.42 -40.76
C LEU A 118 -3.00 8.50 -42.19
N LEU A 119 -2.52 7.39 -42.76
CA LEU A 119 -1.99 7.32 -44.13
C LEU A 119 -3.02 7.80 -45.15
N LEU A 120 -4.30 7.46 -44.95
CA LEU A 120 -5.37 7.91 -45.83
C LEU A 120 -5.59 9.43 -45.78
N ILE A 121 -5.54 10.05 -44.60
CA ILE A 121 -5.61 11.52 -44.45
C ILE A 121 -4.40 12.19 -45.12
N PHE A 122 -3.20 11.66 -44.92
CA PHE A 122 -1.97 12.17 -45.54
C PHE A 122 -1.98 12.01 -47.06
N LEU A 123 -2.50 10.90 -47.58
CA LEU A 123 -2.68 10.67 -49.02
C LEU A 123 -3.61 11.71 -49.64
N PHE A 124 -4.76 11.98 -49.02
CA PHE A 124 -5.65 13.04 -49.50
C PHE A 124 -5.01 14.42 -49.43
N ALA A 125 -4.27 14.73 -48.37
CA ALA A 125 -3.53 15.98 -48.27
C ALA A 125 -2.49 16.11 -49.41
N TYR A 126 -1.76 15.04 -49.71
CA TYR A 126 -0.81 14.96 -50.82
C TYR A 126 -1.50 15.24 -52.16
N ILE A 127 -2.64 14.61 -52.44
CA ILE A 127 -3.44 14.85 -53.65
C ILE A 127 -3.80 16.34 -53.77
N PHE A 128 -4.25 16.98 -52.69
CA PHE A 128 -4.59 18.41 -52.71
C PHE A 128 -3.37 19.34 -52.88
N ILE A 129 -2.16 18.90 -52.48
CA ILE A 129 -0.92 19.66 -52.69
C ILE A 129 -0.51 19.60 -54.17
N HIS A 130 -0.52 18.41 -54.77
CA HIS A 130 -0.02 18.18 -56.13
C HIS A 130 -1.04 18.50 -57.23
N PHE A 131 -2.34 18.51 -56.92
CA PHE A 131 -3.41 18.83 -57.87
C PHE A 131 -4.21 20.08 -57.47
N PRO A 132 -3.66 21.30 -57.59
CA PRO A 132 -4.30 22.54 -57.12
C PRO A 132 -5.62 22.88 -57.84
N LYS A 133 -5.88 22.30 -59.02
CA LYS A 133 -7.19 22.38 -59.70
C LYS A 133 -8.32 21.78 -58.85
N LEU A 134 -8.06 20.71 -58.08
CA LEU A 134 -9.02 20.13 -57.15
C LEU A 134 -9.39 21.10 -56.01
N LYS A 135 -8.44 21.90 -55.51
CA LYS A 135 -8.73 22.92 -54.47
C LYS A 135 -9.75 23.95 -54.94
N LYS A 136 -9.72 24.32 -56.23
CA LYS A 136 -10.69 25.26 -56.84
C LYS A 136 -12.07 24.61 -57.04
N ARG A 137 -12.12 23.32 -57.38
CA ARG A 137 -13.37 22.57 -57.64
C ARG A 137 -14.16 22.22 -56.37
N PHE A 138 -13.48 22.15 -55.23
CA PHE A 138 -14.10 21.95 -53.91
C PHE A 138 -13.91 23.18 -53.01
N PRO A 139 -14.57 24.33 -53.27
CA PRO A 139 -14.26 25.62 -52.64
C PRO A 139 -14.80 25.81 -51.21
N GLY A 140 -15.26 24.74 -50.53
CA GLY A 140 -15.93 24.80 -49.22
C GLY A 140 -15.31 25.84 -48.28
N LYS A 141 -16.02 26.97 -48.06
CA LYS A 141 -15.54 28.13 -47.26
C LYS A 141 -15.17 27.72 -45.82
N PHE A 142 -15.80 26.67 -45.30
CA PHE A 142 -15.55 26.10 -43.98
C PHE A 142 -14.29 25.21 -43.89
N LEU A 143 -13.55 25.01 -45.00
CA LEU A 143 -12.29 24.25 -45.02
C LEU A 143 -11.08 25.16 -45.33
N GLN A 144 -11.25 26.48 -45.34
CA GLN A 144 -10.15 27.42 -45.63
C GLN A 144 -9.38 27.77 -44.36
N VAL A 145 -8.06 27.70 -44.42
CA VAL A 145 -7.16 28.14 -43.34
C VAL A 145 -6.64 29.54 -43.67
N ASN A 146 -6.67 30.45 -42.70
CA ASN A 146 -6.15 31.81 -42.82
C ASN A 146 -5.10 32.08 -41.74
N LYS A 147 -4.41 33.23 -41.82
CA LYS A 147 -3.35 33.59 -40.87
C LYS A 147 -3.83 33.66 -39.41
N LYS A 148 -5.10 34.00 -39.17
CA LYS A 148 -5.65 34.18 -37.81
C LYS A 148 -6.03 32.86 -37.13
N ASN A 149 -6.44 31.85 -37.89
CA ASN A 149 -6.90 30.56 -37.34
C ASN A 149 -5.90 29.41 -37.53
N ARG A 150 -4.83 29.59 -38.33
CA ARG A 150 -3.85 28.55 -38.65
C ARG A 150 -3.29 27.86 -37.41
N GLU A 151 -2.76 28.61 -36.45
CA GLU A 151 -2.11 28.03 -35.27
C GLU A 151 -3.08 27.21 -34.42
N VAL A 152 -4.31 27.72 -34.21
CA VAL A 152 -5.34 27.02 -33.43
C VAL A 152 -5.81 25.76 -34.14
N LEU A 153 -6.03 25.82 -35.46
CA LEU A 153 -6.40 24.64 -36.26
C LEU A 153 -5.28 23.61 -36.32
N GLU A 154 -4.02 24.05 -36.36
CA GLU A 154 -2.87 23.15 -36.31
C GLU A 154 -2.76 22.44 -34.96
N ASN A 155 -2.92 23.17 -33.85
CA ASN A 155 -2.96 22.58 -32.51
C ASN A 155 -4.12 21.61 -32.36
N LEU A 156 -5.32 21.97 -32.87
CA LEU A 156 -6.50 21.13 -32.79
C LEU A 156 -6.35 19.86 -33.64
N PHE A 157 -5.79 19.97 -34.85
CA PHE A 157 -5.52 18.82 -35.69
C PHE A 157 -4.53 17.87 -35.01
N LEU A 158 -3.42 18.40 -34.50
CA LEU A 158 -2.42 17.61 -33.79
C LEU A 158 -2.95 17.01 -32.48
N SER A 159 -3.91 17.66 -31.83
CA SER A 159 -4.53 17.12 -30.63
C SER A 159 -5.50 15.98 -30.92
N GLN A 160 -6.28 16.06 -32.00
CA GLN A 160 -7.11 14.94 -32.41
C GLN A 160 -6.25 13.81 -33.01
N PHE A 161 -5.15 14.14 -33.66
CA PHE A 161 -4.12 13.16 -34.04
C PHE A 161 -3.60 12.41 -32.80
N PHE A 162 -3.21 13.12 -31.74
CA PHE A 162 -2.79 12.51 -30.46
C PHE A 162 -3.89 11.64 -29.83
N LEU A 163 -5.13 12.12 -29.83
CA LEU A 163 -6.27 11.36 -29.30
C LEU A 163 -6.52 10.07 -30.09
N PHE A 164 -6.48 10.13 -31.42
CA PHE A 164 -6.61 8.96 -32.29
C PHE A 164 -5.49 7.94 -32.04
N LEU A 165 -4.25 8.40 -31.81
CA LEU A 165 -3.16 7.50 -31.40
C LEU A 165 -3.50 6.77 -30.10
N ALA A 166 -3.97 7.50 -29.08
CA ALA A 166 -4.30 6.92 -27.78
C ALA A 166 -5.51 5.96 -27.82
N LEU A 167 -6.54 6.28 -28.61
CA LEU A 167 -7.72 5.41 -28.77
C LEU A 167 -7.43 4.15 -29.57
N MET A 168 -6.43 4.19 -30.46
CA MET A 168 -6.00 3.04 -31.25
C MET A 168 -4.84 2.27 -30.62
N ASP A 169 -4.47 2.57 -29.37
CA ASP A 169 -3.44 1.84 -28.64
C ASP A 169 -3.86 0.36 -28.47
N ASP A 170 -2.91 -0.57 -28.60
CA ASP A 170 -3.18 -2.02 -28.47
C ASP A 170 -3.72 -2.44 -27.08
N LYS A 171 -3.60 -1.58 -26.07
CA LYS A 171 -4.18 -1.81 -24.74
C LYS A 171 -5.66 -1.42 -24.63
N MET A 172 -6.19 -0.64 -25.58
CA MET A 172 -7.55 -0.12 -25.50
C MET A 172 -8.62 -1.20 -25.51
N PRO A 173 -8.55 -2.25 -26.33
CA PRO A 173 -9.53 -3.34 -26.29
C PRO A 173 -9.60 -4.03 -24.92
N LYS A 174 -8.45 -4.40 -24.35
CA LYS A 174 -8.37 -4.96 -22.98
C LYS A 174 -8.98 -4.05 -21.93
N LEU A 175 -8.78 -2.73 -22.05
CA LEU A 175 -9.40 -1.75 -21.17
C LEU A 175 -10.92 -1.73 -21.32
N LEU A 176 -11.44 -1.89 -22.55
CA LEU A 176 -12.87 -1.91 -22.86
C LEU A 176 -13.56 -3.17 -22.29
N HIS A 177 -12.93 -4.34 -22.35
CA HIS A 177 -13.49 -5.58 -21.76
C HIS A 177 -13.82 -5.46 -20.28
N HIS A 178 -13.04 -4.68 -19.53
CA HIS A 178 -13.21 -4.54 -18.08
C HIS A 178 -14.07 -3.34 -17.67
N GLN A 179 -14.71 -2.63 -18.62
CA GLN A 179 -15.61 -1.53 -18.29
C GLN A 179 -16.98 -2.06 -17.87
N SER A 180 -17.51 -1.56 -16.74
CA SER A 180 -18.81 -1.98 -16.20
C SER A 180 -19.96 -1.92 -17.21
N TYR A 181 -19.91 -1.00 -18.18
CA TYR A 181 -20.91 -0.87 -19.24
C TYR A 181 -20.84 -1.97 -20.30
N LEU A 182 -19.67 -2.54 -20.55
CA LEU A 182 -19.45 -3.57 -21.58
C LEU A 182 -19.37 -4.98 -20.99
N VAL A 183 -19.02 -5.11 -19.70
CA VAL A 183 -18.97 -6.40 -18.98
C VAL A 183 -20.33 -7.12 -19.01
N ASN A 184 -21.44 -6.40 -19.04
CA ASN A 184 -22.78 -7.00 -19.15
C ASN A 184 -23.03 -7.75 -20.47
N PHE A 185 -22.15 -7.61 -21.45
CA PHE A 185 -22.19 -8.31 -22.72
C PHE A 185 -21.11 -9.40 -22.81
N LEU A 186 -20.41 -9.72 -21.72
CA LEU A 186 -19.46 -10.83 -21.69
C LEU A 186 -20.19 -12.14 -21.38
N GLU A 187 -20.17 -13.08 -22.32
CA GLU A 187 -20.59 -14.47 -22.13
C GLU A 187 -19.40 -15.41 -22.36
N GLU A 188 -19.10 -16.28 -21.40
CA GLU A 188 -17.97 -17.24 -21.46
C GLU A 188 -16.62 -16.60 -21.84
N GLY A 189 -16.41 -15.34 -21.47
CA GLY A 189 -15.17 -14.60 -21.73
C GLY A 189 -15.09 -13.96 -23.13
N LYS A 190 -16.16 -14.01 -23.93
CA LYS A 190 -16.27 -13.32 -25.22
C LYS A 190 -17.34 -12.23 -25.19
N LEU A 191 -17.15 -11.16 -25.96
CA LEU A 191 -18.17 -10.13 -26.09
C LEU A 191 -19.29 -10.61 -27.03
N GLU A 192 -20.51 -10.68 -26.53
CA GLU A 192 -21.70 -10.91 -27.34
C GLU A 192 -22.02 -9.64 -28.15
N ILE A 193 -21.70 -9.65 -29.44
CA ILE A 193 -21.84 -8.49 -30.32
C ILE A 193 -23.28 -8.38 -30.81
N THR A 194 -24.13 -7.83 -29.94
CA THR A 194 -25.53 -7.49 -30.25
C THR A 194 -25.65 -6.06 -30.81
N GLN A 195 -26.82 -5.70 -31.35
CA GLN A 195 -27.10 -4.31 -31.74
C GLN A 195 -27.00 -3.34 -30.54
N ASN A 196 -27.41 -3.79 -29.35
CA ASN A 196 -27.32 -3.01 -28.12
C ASN A 196 -25.87 -2.82 -27.67
N PHE A 197 -25.04 -3.86 -27.78
CA PHE A 197 -23.60 -3.75 -27.54
C PHE A 197 -22.97 -2.71 -28.46
N MET A 198 -23.24 -2.79 -29.77
CA MET A 198 -22.69 -1.84 -30.75
C MET A 198 -23.12 -0.40 -30.44
N LEU A 199 -24.40 -0.16 -30.12
CA LEU A 199 -24.86 1.17 -29.72
C LEU A 199 -24.16 1.67 -28.45
N THR A 200 -23.99 0.79 -27.46
CA THR A 200 -23.31 1.12 -26.19
C THR A 200 -21.84 1.47 -26.43
N LEU A 201 -21.14 0.70 -27.25
CA LEU A 201 -19.76 0.94 -27.65
C LEU A 201 -19.61 2.28 -28.39
N LEU A 202 -20.49 2.59 -29.34
CA LEU A 202 -20.49 3.86 -30.06
C LEU A 202 -20.67 5.06 -29.10
N CYS A 203 -21.62 4.96 -28.17
CA CYS A 203 -21.85 5.98 -27.14
C CYS A 203 -20.64 6.14 -26.22
N LEU A 204 -19.99 5.04 -25.84
CA LEU A 204 -18.80 5.05 -25.00
C LEU A 204 -17.62 5.73 -25.71
N ILE A 205 -17.34 5.37 -26.97
CA ILE A 205 -16.26 6.00 -27.75
C ILE A 205 -16.54 7.50 -27.93
N ALA A 206 -17.78 7.88 -28.23
CA ALA A 206 -18.16 9.29 -28.34
C ALA A 206 -17.99 10.05 -27.03
N LEU A 207 -18.35 9.44 -25.90
CA LEU A 207 -18.14 10.01 -24.58
C LEU A 207 -16.64 10.19 -24.27
N ILE A 208 -15.82 9.17 -24.50
CA ILE A 208 -14.37 9.23 -24.30
C ILE A 208 -13.75 10.33 -25.19
N PHE A 209 -14.15 10.39 -26.47
CA PHE A 209 -13.70 11.43 -27.39
C PHE A 209 -14.02 12.84 -26.86
N ILE A 210 -15.25 13.07 -26.43
CA ILE A 210 -15.69 14.37 -25.89
C ILE A 210 -14.88 14.73 -24.63
N LEU A 211 -14.71 13.77 -23.71
CA LEU A 211 -13.99 13.97 -22.46
C LEU A 211 -12.49 14.24 -22.69
N LEU A 212 -11.86 13.57 -23.65
CA LEU A 212 -10.42 13.65 -23.90
C LEU A 212 -10.00 14.68 -24.95
N SER A 213 -10.92 15.25 -25.73
CA SER A 213 -10.59 16.25 -26.77
C SER A 213 -10.01 17.56 -26.20
N LEU A 214 -10.51 18.03 -25.04
CA LEU A 214 -9.93 19.20 -24.37
C LEU A 214 -8.57 18.88 -23.71
N PRO A 215 -8.43 17.80 -22.91
CA PRO A 215 -7.13 17.32 -22.44
C PRO A 215 -6.07 17.17 -23.54
N SER A 216 -6.42 16.56 -24.67
CA SER A 216 -5.50 16.38 -25.80
C SER A 216 -5.06 17.74 -26.38
N PHE A 217 -5.99 18.70 -26.50
CA PHE A 217 -5.67 20.05 -26.95
C PHE A 217 -4.74 20.79 -25.98
N LEU A 218 -5.00 20.68 -24.67
CA LEU A 218 -4.14 21.25 -23.64
C LEU A 218 -2.75 20.60 -23.68
N ALA A 219 -2.66 19.29 -23.93
CA ALA A 219 -1.40 18.57 -24.03
C ALA A 219 -0.54 19.10 -25.19
N VAL A 220 -1.08 19.12 -26.40
CA VAL A 220 -0.36 19.59 -27.60
C VAL A 220 0.02 21.07 -27.49
N LYS A 221 -0.91 21.91 -27.00
CA LYS A 221 -0.63 23.32 -26.77
C LYS A 221 0.45 23.51 -25.71
N GLY A 222 0.41 22.73 -24.63
CA GLY A 222 1.41 22.77 -23.55
C GLY A 222 2.81 22.43 -24.04
N LEU A 223 2.95 21.38 -24.85
CA LEU A 223 4.22 21.02 -25.49
C LEU A 223 4.77 22.14 -26.37
N ARG A 224 3.88 22.80 -27.13
CA ARG A 224 4.26 23.93 -28.00
C ARG A 224 4.65 25.18 -27.20
N ASP A 225 3.91 25.50 -26.15
CA ASP A 225 4.20 26.61 -25.25
C ASP A 225 5.53 26.37 -24.50
N LEU A 226 5.78 25.12 -24.07
CA LEU A 226 7.05 24.68 -23.46
C LEU A 226 8.24 24.90 -24.40
N ALA A 227 8.14 24.44 -25.66
CA ALA A 227 9.19 24.64 -26.67
C ALA A 227 9.41 26.12 -27.04
N GLN A 228 8.43 26.99 -26.80
CA GLN A 228 8.53 28.43 -27.01
C GLN A 228 8.96 29.19 -25.75
N ASN A 229 9.28 28.49 -24.67
CA ASN A 229 9.60 29.07 -23.37
C ASN A 229 8.49 30.02 -22.86
N LYS A 230 7.22 29.69 -23.13
CA LYS A 230 6.05 30.46 -22.73
C LYS A 230 5.28 29.80 -21.59
N ALA A 231 5.20 30.47 -20.44
CA ALA A 231 4.41 30.01 -19.30
C ALA A 231 2.91 30.00 -19.64
N SER A 232 2.24 28.87 -19.40
CA SER A 232 0.79 28.75 -19.57
C SER A 232 0.20 27.63 -18.72
N ALA A 233 -1.10 27.69 -18.43
CA ALA A 233 -1.82 26.59 -17.79
C ALA A 233 -1.72 25.26 -18.57
N SER A 234 -1.52 25.32 -19.89
CA SER A 234 -1.31 24.13 -20.72
C SER A 234 0.05 23.47 -20.44
N VAL A 235 1.09 24.25 -20.13
CA VAL A 235 2.40 23.73 -19.69
C VAL A 235 2.26 23.02 -18.33
N ALA A 236 1.54 23.63 -17.39
CA ALA A 236 1.27 23.00 -16.09
C ALA A 236 0.54 21.67 -16.25
N PHE A 237 -0.50 21.63 -17.10
CA PHE A 237 -1.24 20.41 -17.43
C PHE A 237 -0.32 19.30 -17.96
N VAL A 238 0.52 19.58 -18.96
CA VAL A 238 1.44 18.58 -19.54
C VAL A 238 2.43 18.08 -18.51
N LEU A 239 3.07 18.97 -17.76
CA LEU A 239 4.06 18.55 -16.77
C LEU A 239 3.44 17.78 -15.61
N SER A 240 2.26 18.16 -15.12
CA SER A 240 1.54 17.36 -14.13
C SER A 240 1.29 15.95 -14.63
N ALA A 241 0.90 15.77 -15.89
CA ALA A 241 0.68 14.44 -16.47
C ALA A 241 1.99 13.64 -16.59
N VAL A 242 3.07 14.27 -17.07
CA VAL A 242 4.39 13.63 -17.18
C VAL A 242 4.93 13.22 -15.80
N PHE A 243 4.91 14.12 -14.83
CA PHE A 243 5.35 13.82 -13.47
C PHE A 243 4.48 12.75 -12.83
N ALA A 244 3.16 12.77 -13.04
CA ALA A 244 2.26 11.75 -12.50
C ALA A 244 2.57 10.36 -13.06
N LEU A 245 2.89 10.25 -14.35
CA LEU A 245 3.29 8.99 -14.99
C LEU A 245 4.63 8.48 -14.46
N ILE A 246 5.64 9.35 -14.38
CA ILE A 246 6.95 8.99 -13.82
C ILE A 246 6.80 8.58 -12.36
N PHE A 247 6.02 9.33 -11.59
CA PHE A 247 5.83 9.03 -10.17
C PHE A 247 5.05 7.74 -9.97
N ASN A 248 4.02 7.49 -10.78
CA ASN A 248 3.29 6.21 -10.78
C ASN A 248 4.22 5.02 -10.96
N TYR A 249 5.10 5.06 -11.99
CA TYR A 249 6.07 3.99 -12.19
C TYR A 249 7.06 3.88 -11.03
N THR A 250 7.72 4.99 -10.67
CA THR A 250 8.81 4.96 -9.67
C THR A 250 8.32 4.58 -8.28
N ILE A 251 7.16 5.06 -7.84
CA ILE A 251 6.58 4.70 -6.54
C ILE A 251 6.10 3.24 -6.55
N GLN A 252 5.49 2.76 -7.63
CA GLN A 252 5.05 1.36 -7.72
C GLN A 252 6.26 0.40 -7.76
N ASN A 253 7.32 0.77 -8.49
CA ASN A 253 8.55 0.01 -8.54
C ASN A 253 9.29 -0.02 -7.19
N SER A 254 9.12 1.01 -6.35
CA SER A 254 9.71 1.04 -5.01
C SER A 254 9.15 -0.01 -4.05
N ILE A 255 7.95 -0.53 -4.34
CA ILE A 255 7.25 -1.53 -3.53
C ILE A 255 7.01 -2.84 -4.29
N ARG A 256 7.76 -3.06 -5.39
CA ARG A 256 7.57 -4.25 -6.22
C ARG A 256 7.80 -5.54 -5.43
N GLY A 257 7.00 -6.56 -5.70
CA GLY A 257 7.13 -7.89 -5.09
C GLY A 257 6.59 -8.96 -6.03
N ASP A 258 7.00 -10.21 -5.82
CA ASP A 258 6.59 -11.34 -6.67
C ASP A 258 5.19 -11.80 -6.24
N VAL A 259 4.19 -11.01 -6.64
CA VAL A 259 2.79 -11.20 -6.26
C VAL A 259 1.93 -11.19 -7.51
N ILE A 260 1.21 -12.29 -7.71
CA ILE A 260 0.24 -12.46 -8.78
C ILE A 260 -1.09 -12.92 -8.18
N VAL A 261 -2.16 -12.23 -8.54
CA VAL A 261 -3.53 -12.60 -8.13
C VAL A 261 -4.41 -12.53 -9.36
N LEU A 262 -5.12 -13.62 -9.64
CA LEU A 262 -5.99 -13.76 -10.83
C LEU A 262 -5.23 -13.53 -12.14
N ASP A 263 -4.00 -14.05 -12.23
CA ASP A 263 -3.09 -13.88 -13.37
C ASP A 263 -2.77 -12.40 -13.69
N GLN A 264 -2.94 -11.50 -12.70
CA GLN A 264 -2.65 -10.07 -12.82
C GLN A 264 -1.58 -9.65 -11.81
N TYR A 265 -0.55 -8.96 -12.32
CA TYR A 265 0.49 -8.30 -11.52
C TYR A 265 0.07 -6.91 -11.01
N LEU A 266 -0.91 -6.29 -11.68
CA LEU A 266 -1.52 -5.02 -11.29
C LEU A 266 -2.96 -5.02 -11.77
N PHE A 267 -3.91 -4.69 -10.91
CA PHE A 267 -5.33 -4.70 -11.27
C PHE A 267 -5.67 -3.60 -12.26
N THR A 268 -6.61 -3.91 -13.15
CA THR A 268 -7.14 -2.95 -14.12
C THR A 268 -7.65 -1.69 -13.41
N GLY A 269 -7.16 -0.53 -13.83
CA GLY A 269 -7.52 0.76 -13.24
C GLY A 269 -6.60 1.25 -12.12
N ALA A 270 -5.75 0.40 -11.53
CA ALA A 270 -4.83 0.80 -10.46
C ALA A 270 -3.89 1.95 -10.89
N SER A 271 -3.19 1.77 -12.01
CA SER A 271 -2.32 2.83 -12.57
C SER A 271 -3.12 4.08 -12.93
N LEU A 272 -4.31 3.94 -13.52
CA LEU A 272 -5.13 5.08 -13.92
C LEU A 272 -5.56 5.92 -12.71
N PHE A 273 -6.03 5.27 -11.65
CA PHE A 273 -6.41 5.94 -10.40
C PHE A 273 -5.22 6.71 -9.80
N GLN A 274 -4.07 6.05 -9.67
CA GLN A 274 -2.86 6.65 -9.11
C GLN A 274 -2.32 7.81 -9.94
N ILE A 275 -2.32 7.69 -11.28
CA ILE A 275 -1.93 8.77 -12.19
C ILE A 275 -2.87 9.98 -12.02
N ILE A 276 -4.19 9.77 -11.93
CA ILE A 276 -5.15 10.87 -11.74
C ILE A 276 -4.93 11.54 -10.38
N VAL A 277 -4.72 10.78 -9.30
CA VAL A 277 -4.41 11.32 -7.97
C VAL A 277 -3.17 12.21 -8.03
N PHE A 278 -2.05 11.69 -8.53
CA PHE A 278 -0.81 12.46 -8.63
C PHE A 278 -0.92 13.66 -9.57
N PHE A 279 -1.61 13.50 -10.70
CA PHE A 279 -1.90 14.60 -11.62
C PHE A 279 -2.63 15.74 -10.91
N MET A 280 -3.64 15.43 -10.09
CA MET A 280 -4.40 16.44 -9.35
C MET A 280 -3.58 17.12 -8.25
N ILE A 281 -2.70 16.38 -7.54
CA ILE A 281 -1.74 16.95 -6.59
C ILE A 281 -0.78 17.92 -7.30
N PHE A 282 -0.14 17.48 -8.39
CA PHE A 282 0.84 18.29 -9.11
C PHE A 282 0.19 19.50 -9.79
N MET A 283 -1.03 19.34 -10.32
CA MET A 283 -1.81 20.44 -10.87
C MET A 283 -2.15 21.46 -9.78
N ALA A 284 -2.55 21.02 -8.58
CA ALA A 284 -2.79 21.92 -7.45
C ALA A 284 -1.52 22.71 -7.09
N LEU A 285 -0.35 22.08 -7.03
CA LEU A 285 0.92 22.76 -6.76
C LEU A 285 1.21 23.85 -7.81
N TYR A 286 1.12 23.54 -9.11
CA TYR A 286 1.31 24.55 -10.15
C TYR A 286 0.29 25.70 -10.05
N LEU A 287 -0.96 25.42 -9.69
CA LEU A 287 -2.00 26.43 -9.52
C LEU A 287 -1.82 27.29 -8.27
N ILE A 288 -1.35 26.72 -7.15
CA ILE A 288 -1.08 27.45 -5.90
C ILE A 288 0.08 28.43 -6.10
N PHE A 289 1.22 27.95 -6.60
CA PHE A 289 2.40 28.80 -6.82
C PHE A 289 2.24 29.72 -8.05
N ASN A 290 1.42 29.31 -9.02
CA ASN A 290 1.13 30.02 -10.28
C ASN A 290 2.38 30.48 -11.05
N HIS A 291 3.48 29.74 -10.90
CA HIS A 291 4.75 29.93 -11.60
C HIS A 291 5.29 28.56 -12.01
N PHE A 292 6.18 28.52 -12.99
CA PHE A 292 6.75 27.25 -13.45
C PHE A 292 7.78 26.68 -12.48
N LEU A 293 8.88 27.41 -12.26
CA LEU A 293 10.12 26.80 -11.76
C LEU A 293 10.02 26.24 -10.34
N LEU A 294 9.44 27.00 -9.40
CA LEU A 294 9.35 26.60 -8.00
C LEU A 294 8.53 25.30 -7.81
N PRO A 295 7.27 25.18 -8.28
CA PRO A 295 6.54 23.93 -8.17
C PRO A 295 7.20 22.78 -8.93
N THR A 296 7.84 23.01 -10.08
CA THR A 296 8.60 21.94 -10.77
C THR A 296 9.71 21.38 -9.88
N MET A 297 10.48 22.24 -9.20
CA MET A 297 11.54 21.81 -8.28
C MET A 297 10.97 21.06 -7.07
N LEU A 298 9.87 21.54 -6.49
CA LEU A 298 9.20 20.89 -5.37
C LEU A 298 8.63 19.52 -5.75
N ILE A 299 7.96 19.41 -6.90
CA ILE A 299 7.44 18.15 -7.42
C ILE A 299 8.58 17.16 -7.66
N THR A 300 9.68 17.61 -8.28
CA THR A 300 10.84 16.75 -8.53
C THR A 300 11.44 16.23 -7.22
N ALA A 301 11.62 17.11 -6.23
CA ALA A 301 12.11 16.71 -4.91
C ALA A 301 11.15 15.74 -4.21
N LEU A 302 9.84 16.00 -4.27
CA LEU A 302 8.81 15.13 -3.70
C LEU A 302 8.84 13.74 -4.32
N VAL A 303 8.88 13.64 -5.66
CA VAL A 303 8.95 12.36 -6.37
C VAL A 303 10.18 11.56 -5.93
N VAL A 304 11.37 12.19 -5.96
CA VAL A 304 12.62 11.50 -5.58
C VAL A 304 12.62 11.06 -4.12
N VAL A 305 12.28 11.96 -3.19
CA VAL A 305 12.29 11.67 -1.75
C VAL A 305 11.25 10.61 -1.41
N ALA A 306 10.03 10.72 -1.93
CA ALA A 306 8.98 9.75 -1.67
C ALA A 306 9.31 8.36 -2.23
N THR A 307 9.86 8.27 -3.46
CA THR A 307 10.31 7.00 -4.03
C THR A 307 11.44 6.36 -3.23
N ILE A 308 12.45 7.13 -2.83
CA ILE A 308 13.57 6.60 -2.03
C ILE A 308 13.08 6.15 -0.66
N ALA A 309 12.31 6.99 0.03
CA ALA A 309 11.76 6.65 1.34
C ALA A 309 10.88 5.39 1.26
N SER A 310 10.06 5.28 0.20
CA SER A 310 9.20 4.12 -0.03
C SER A 310 10.02 2.85 -0.27
N SER A 311 11.06 2.93 -1.11
CA SER A 311 11.96 1.81 -1.37
C SER A 311 12.71 1.36 -0.11
N LEU A 312 13.19 2.30 0.71
CA LEU A 312 13.89 1.97 1.96
C LEU A 312 12.92 1.34 2.97
N LYS A 313 11.74 1.93 3.17
CA LYS A 313 10.73 1.37 4.08
C LYS A 313 10.35 -0.04 3.65
N PHE A 314 10.08 -0.23 2.36
CA PHE A 314 9.69 -1.53 1.83
C PHE A 314 10.80 -2.57 1.97
N GLN A 315 12.05 -2.20 1.67
CA GLN A 315 13.20 -3.08 1.86
C GLN A 315 13.33 -3.55 3.31
N TYR A 316 13.16 -2.66 4.29
CA TYR A 316 13.40 -2.97 5.71
C TYR A 316 12.20 -3.55 6.46
N ARG A 317 10.97 -3.42 5.94
CA ARG A 317 9.74 -3.82 6.67
C ARG A 317 8.73 -4.59 5.83
N GLN A 318 8.99 -4.79 4.54
CA GLN A 318 8.01 -5.34 3.58
C GLN A 318 6.65 -4.64 3.64
N GLU A 319 6.65 -3.36 4.00
CA GLU A 319 5.48 -2.52 4.18
C GLU A 319 5.57 -1.25 3.30
N PRO A 320 4.49 -0.88 2.62
CA PRO A 320 4.43 0.35 1.83
C PRO A 320 4.43 1.60 2.73
N ILE A 321 4.73 2.77 2.15
CA ILE A 321 4.47 4.05 2.86
C ILE A 321 2.97 4.29 2.96
N LEU A 322 2.50 4.59 4.17
CA LEU A 322 1.11 4.80 4.51
C LEU A 322 0.89 6.20 5.11
N PRO A 323 -0.33 6.77 5.01
CA PRO A 323 -0.68 8.03 5.67
C PRO A 323 -0.35 8.05 7.17
N SER A 324 -0.46 6.92 7.87
CA SER A 324 -0.10 6.81 9.28
C SER A 324 1.40 7.07 9.57
N ASP A 325 2.29 6.90 8.58
CA ASP A 325 3.72 7.19 8.72
C ASP A 325 4.02 8.69 8.87
N MET A 326 3.07 9.57 8.52
CA MET A 326 3.24 11.01 8.65
C MET A 326 3.46 11.45 10.11
N VAL A 327 3.16 10.59 11.08
CA VAL A 327 3.52 10.79 12.50
C VAL A 327 5.03 10.95 12.67
N TRP A 328 5.87 10.27 11.86
CA TRP A 328 7.32 10.37 11.96
C TRP A 328 7.85 11.75 11.58
N LEU A 329 7.16 12.46 10.67
CA LEU A 329 7.51 13.85 10.32
C LEU A 329 7.31 14.83 11.48
N ARG A 330 6.51 14.47 12.49
CA ARG A 330 6.37 15.27 13.72
C ARG A 330 7.60 15.19 14.62
N ASN A 331 8.44 14.16 14.46
CA ASN A 331 9.68 13.96 15.21
C ASN A 331 10.91 13.91 14.28
N PRO A 332 11.25 15.01 13.58
CA PRO A 332 12.34 15.04 12.60
C PRO A 332 13.71 14.79 13.24
N LYS A 333 13.86 15.05 14.54
CA LYS A 333 15.10 14.79 15.30
C LYS A 333 15.54 13.32 15.18
N THR A 334 14.59 12.40 15.32
CA THR A 334 14.81 10.96 15.16
C THR A 334 15.32 10.58 13.77
N LEU A 335 14.83 11.26 12.74
CA LEU A 335 15.25 11.03 11.35
C LEU A 335 16.70 11.47 11.12
N PHE A 336 17.12 12.58 11.74
CA PHE A 336 18.49 13.06 11.68
C PHE A 336 19.44 12.23 12.56
N ASP A 337 18.98 11.77 13.72
CA ASP A 337 19.76 10.92 14.62
C ASP A 337 20.08 9.55 13.98
N PHE A 338 19.17 9.02 13.15
CA PHE A 338 19.37 7.74 12.44
C PHE A 338 20.45 7.81 11.35
N LEU A 339 20.67 8.98 10.75
CA LEU A 339 21.64 9.14 9.66
C LEU A 339 23.08 9.26 10.18
N GLY A 340 23.30 9.71 11.42
CA GLY A 340 24.61 9.80 12.09
C GLY A 340 25.62 10.76 11.44
N GLY A 341 26.26 11.68 12.18
CA GLY A 341 27.30 12.58 11.62
C GLY A 341 26.78 13.87 10.97
N ASN A 342 27.60 14.53 10.12
CA ASN A 342 27.35 15.90 9.64
C ASN A 342 26.30 16.01 8.49
N TYR A 343 25.36 15.08 8.33
CA TYR A 343 24.36 15.12 7.25
C TYR A 343 23.46 16.35 7.28
N GLY A 344 23.22 16.94 8.46
CA GLY A 344 22.52 18.22 8.56
C GLY A 344 23.21 19.35 7.80
N PHE A 345 24.54 19.39 7.79
CA PHE A 345 25.32 20.36 7.01
C PHE A 345 25.13 20.16 5.51
N TYR A 346 25.20 18.92 5.02
CA TYR A 346 24.98 18.61 3.60
C TYR A 346 23.54 18.92 3.16
N ALA A 347 22.55 18.68 4.01
CA ALA A 347 21.16 19.04 3.76
C ALA A 347 21.00 20.57 3.59
N ILE A 348 21.61 21.36 4.48
CA ILE A 348 21.61 22.83 4.37
C ILE A 348 22.32 23.28 3.09
N LEU A 349 23.48 22.71 2.78
CA LEU A 349 24.24 23.04 1.56
C LEU A 349 23.42 22.73 0.30
N GLY A 350 22.72 21.60 0.27
CA GLY A 350 21.80 21.22 -0.81
C GLY A 350 20.65 22.23 -0.97
N LEU A 351 20.03 22.67 0.13
CA LEU A 351 18.98 23.69 0.10
C LEU A 351 19.50 25.04 -0.42
N VAL A 352 20.71 25.45 -0.02
CA VAL A 352 21.34 26.67 -0.53
C VAL A 352 21.61 26.55 -2.04
N ALA A 353 22.13 25.42 -2.50
CA ALA A 353 22.39 25.16 -3.91
C ALA A 353 21.09 25.19 -4.74
N LEU A 354 20.01 24.59 -4.25
CA LEU A 354 18.68 24.66 -4.88
C LEU A 354 18.14 26.10 -4.91
N GLY A 355 18.32 26.87 -3.83
CA GLY A 355 17.94 28.27 -3.78
C GLY A 355 18.69 29.13 -4.80
N ALA A 356 20.01 28.92 -4.94
CA ALA A 356 20.84 29.59 -5.94
C ALA A 356 20.42 29.21 -7.38
N LEU A 357 20.16 27.92 -7.62
CA LEU A 357 19.67 27.43 -8.91
C LEU A 357 18.32 28.05 -9.27
N TYR A 358 17.38 28.11 -8.32
CA TYR A 358 16.11 28.80 -8.49
C TYR A 358 16.32 30.27 -8.85
N TRP A 359 17.16 30.98 -8.09
CA TRP A 359 17.42 32.41 -8.32
C TRP A 359 17.99 32.68 -9.72
N TYR A 360 18.88 31.82 -10.19
CA TYR A 360 19.50 31.91 -11.53
C TYR A 360 18.52 31.59 -12.66
N LEU A 361 17.69 30.55 -12.51
CA LEU A 361 16.82 30.05 -13.58
C LEU A 361 15.45 30.72 -13.65
N ARG A 362 14.93 31.31 -12.56
CA ARG A 362 13.54 31.84 -12.47
C ARG A 362 13.19 32.91 -13.52
N LYS A 363 14.19 33.61 -14.07
CA LYS A 363 14.00 34.61 -15.14
C LYS A 363 14.28 34.06 -16.54
N LYS A 364 14.88 32.87 -16.66
CA LYS A 364 15.32 32.27 -17.92
C LYS A 364 14.36 31.20 -18.43
N ILE A 365 13.83 30.37 -17.54
CA ILE A 365 12.93 29.26 -17.88
C ILE A 365 11.50 29.63 -17.55
N LEU A 366 10.65 29.68 -18.58
CA LEU A 366 9.22 29.95 -18.53
C LEU A 366 8.86 31.08 -17.55
N PRO A 367 9.41 32.29 -17.76
CA PRO A 367 9.20 33.40 -16.85
C PRO A 367 7.74 33.87 -16.89
N GLY A 368 7.23 34.26 -15.72
CA GLY A 368 5.88 34.82 -15.56
C GLY A 368 4.86 33.85 -14.98
N LYS A 369 3.61 34.33 -14.89
CA LYS A 369 2.50 33.57 -14.31
C LYS A 369 1.93 32.58 -15.32
N LEU A 370 1.57 31.39 -14.85
CA LEU A 370 0.90 30.36 -15.67
C LEU A 370 -0.53 30.78 -16.02
N ILE A 371 -1.20 31.45 -15.07
CA ILE A 371 -2.54 32.03 -15.20
C ILE A 371 -2.48 33.50 -14.78
N THR A 372 -2.81 34.39 -15.71
CA THR A 372 -2.74 35.83 -15.49
C THR A 372 -3.92 36.37 -14.68
N VAL A 373 -5.11 35.77 -14.85
CA VAL A 373 -6.36 36.21 -14.23
C VAL A 373 -6.66 35.38 -12.98
N LEU A 374 -6.62 36.02 -11.81
CA LEU A 374 -6.81 35.35 -10.51
C LEU A 374 -8.14 34.57 -10.43
N LYS A 375 -9.24 35.11 -10.95
CA LYS A 375 -10.55 34.42 -10.98
C LYS A 375 -10.46 33.04 -11.64
N TYR A 376 -9.70 32.90 -12.72
CA TYR A 376 -9.53 31.61 -13.41
C TYR A 376 -8.60 30.67 -12.64
N GLN A 377 -7.57 31.22 -11.97
CA GLN A 377 -6.71 30.43 -11.08
C GLN A 377 -7.52 29.83 -9.93
N LEU A 378 -8.34 30.64 -9.24
CA LEU A 378 -9.19 30.19 -8.15
C LEU A 378 -10.24 29.17 -8.62
N LEU A 379 -10.86 29.39 -9.77
CA LEU A 379 -11.81 28.44 -10.36
C LEU A 379 -11.15 27.10 -10.67
N LEU A 380 -9.92 27.11 -11.20
CA LEU A 380 -9.18 25.88 -11.48
C LEU A 380 -8.71 25.16 -10.20
N LEU A 381 -8.46 25.88 -9.10
CA LEU A 381 -8.14 25.27 -7.80
C LEU A 381 -9.33 24.53 -7.16
N VAL A 382 -10.56 24.88 -7.51
CA VAL A 382 -11.75 24.13 -7.07
C VAL A 382 -11.73 22.69 -7.62
N LEU A 383 -11.14 22.45 -8.79
CA LEU A 383 -11.15 21.12 -9.42
C LEU A 383 -10.38 20.08 -8.58
N PRO A 384 -9.10 20.28 -8.18
CA PRO A 384 -8.44 19.37 -7.23
C PRO A 384 -9.20 19.19 -5.92
N LEU A 385 -9.74 20.28 -5.36
CA LEU A 385 -10.46 20.21 -4.09
C LEU A 385 -11.71 19.32 -4.19
N VAL A 386 -12.56 19.55 -5.19
CA VAL A 386 -13.77 18.75 -5.43
C VAL A 386 -13.41 17.30 -5.75
N PHE A 387 -12.35 17.07 -6.52
CA PHE A 387 -11.85 15.72 -6.79
C PHE A 387 -11.47 14.97 -5.51
N PHE A 388 -10.64 15.56 -4.64
CA PHE A 388 -10.22 14.90 -3.41
C PHE A 388 -11.37 14.70 -2.42
N LEU A 389 -12.26 15.68 -2.27
CA LEU A 389 -13.46 15.53 -1.44
C LEU A 389 -14.36 14.42 -1.98
N GLY A 390 -14.56 14.35 -3.30
CA GLY A 390 -15.36 13.30 -3.92
C GLY A 390 -14.75 11.91 -3.74
N VAL A 391 -13.43 11.75 -3.93
CA VAL A 391 -12.75 10.48 -3.70
C VAL A 391 -12.85 10.07 -2.21
N MET A 392 -12.60 11.00 -1.28
CA MET A 392 -12.73 10.73 0.16
C MET A 392 -14.14 10.27 0.53
N ASP A 393 -15.18 10.93 0.01
CA ASP A 393 -16.59 10.57 0.23
C ASP A 393 -16.92 9.16 -0.31
N ILE A 394 -16.41 8.81 -1.51
CA ILE A 394 -16.58 7.48 -2.10
C ILE A 394 -16.00 6.39 -1.19
N PHE A 395 -14.80 6.60 -0.63
CA PHE A 395 -14.20 5.62 0.27
C PHE A 395 -14.87 5.62 1.67
N ALA A 396 -15.32 6.78 2.17
CA ALA A 396 -15.95 6.89 3.49
C ALA A 396 -17.37 6.30 3.52
N THR A 397 -18.04 6.22 2.37
CA THR A 397 -19.40 5.68 2.23
C THR A 397 -19.42 4.16 1.94
N LYS A 398 -18.26 3.49 1.99
CA LYS A 398 -18.15 2.02 1.89
C LYS A 398 -19.08 1.32 2.87
N LYS A 399 -19.80 0.31 2.39
CA LYS A 399 -20.64 -0.56 3.23
C LYS A 399 -20.15 -1.99 3.11
N ASN A 400 -19.84 -2.62 4.24
CA ASN A 400 -19.32 -4.00 4.30
C ASN A 400 -18.12 -4.22 3.35
N GLY A 401 -17.18 -3.27 3.34
CA GLY A 401 -15.98 -3.33 2.48
C GLY A 401 -16.21 -3.00 1.00
N LYS A 402 -17.46 -2.83 0.54
CA LYS A 402 -17.78 -2.54 -0.87
C LYS A 402 -18.10 -1.07 -1.11
N ILE A 403 -17.60 -0.55 -2.23
CA ILE A 403 -17.90 0.77 -2.78
C ILE A 403 -19.21 0.69 -3.58
N VAL A 404 -19.93 1.81 -3.73
CA VAL A 404 -21.13 1.86 -4.58
C VAL A 404 -20.80 1.46 -6.03
N GLU A 405 -21.62 0.61 -6.62
CA GLU A 405 -21.44 0.14 -8.00
C GLU A 405 -21.49 1.29 -9.02
N ASN A 406 -20.89 1.07 -10.19
CA ASN A 406 -20.83 2.02 -11.32
C ASN A 406 -20.03 3.31 -11.07
N ILE A 407 -19.17 3.36 -10.05
CA ILE A 407 -18.18 4.43 -9.90
C ILE A 407 -16.97 4.09 -10.78
N PRO A 408 -16.66 4.87 -11.84
CA PRO A 408 -15.61 4.53 -12.78
C PRO A 408 -14.26 4.30 -12.08
N VAL A 409 -13.54 3.26 -12.51
CA VAL A 409 -12.24 2.82 -11.98
C VAL A 409 -12.31 2.28 -10.55
N ILE A 410 -12.79 3.08 -9.59
CA ILE A 410 -12.69 2.79 -8.15
C ILE A 410 -13.60 1.62 -7.73
N SER A 411 -14.84 1.53 -8.25
CA SER A 411 -15.72 0.41 -7.88
C SER A 411 -15.18 -0.92 -8.39
N ILE A 412 -14.62 -0.95 -9.61
CA ILE A 412 -13.96 -2.13 -10.17
C ILE A 412 -12.73 -2.48 -9.32
N LEU A 413 -11.88 -1.50 -9.04
CA LEU A 413 -10.64 -1.69 -8.28
C LEU A 413 -10.89 -2.25 -6.86
N ASN A 414 -12.00 -1.86 -6.21
CA ASN A 414 -12.36 -2.32 -4.87
C ASN A 414 -13.26 -3.58 -4.85
N ASN A 415 -14.31 -3.63 -5.67
CA ASN A 415 -15.38 -4.62 -5.56
C ASN A 415 -15.13 -5.88 -6.38
N PHE A 416 -14.22 -5.84 -7.38
CA PHE A 416 -13.99 -6.98 -8.27
C PHE A 416 -13.55 -8.22 -7.50
N HIS A 417 -12.56 -8.09 -6.62
CA HIS A 417 -12.14 -9.14 -5.69
C HIS A 417 -11.74 -8.55 -4.35
N ASP A 418 -12.17 -9.16 -3.26
CA ASP A 418 -11.78 -8.74 -1.91
C ASP A 418 -10.35 -9.22 -1.59
N LEU A 419 -9.40 -8.30 -1.65
CA LEU A 419 -8.00 -8.52 -1.26
C LEU A 419 -7.71 -7.99 0.15
N THR A 420 -8.72 -7.53 0.88
CA THR A 420 -8.48 -6.78 2.12
C THR A 420 -7.77 -7.63 3.17
N TRP A 421 -8.06 -8.94 3.20
CA TRP A 421 -7.40 -9.93 4.05
C TRP A 421 -5.91 -10.15 3.72
N MET A 422 -5.43 -9.77 2.53
CA MET A 422 -4.02 -9.90 2.14
C MET A 422 -3.14 -8.74 2.67
N GLY A 423 -3.72 -7.79 3.41
CA GLY A 423 -3.01 -6.68 4.03
C GLY A 423 -2.60 -5.55 3.08
N ASN A 424 -2.09 -4.46 3.67
CA ASN A 424 -1.78 -3.22 2.95
C ASN A 424 -0.68 -3.39 1.88
N THR A 425 0.26 -4.32 2.06
CA THR A 425 1.36 -4.57 1.11
C THR A 425 0.84 -5.09 -0.22
N VAL A 426 0.12 -6.22 -0.20
CA VAL A 426 -0.45 -6.81 -1.41
C VAL A 426 -1.47 -5.87 -2.07
N ASN A 427 -2.30 -5.19 -1.26
CA ASN A 427 -3.23 -4.20 -1.79
C ASN A 427 -2.50 -3.02 -2.48
N SER A 428 -1.39 -2.54 -1.94
CA SER A 428 -0.61 -1.46 -2.57
C SER A 428 0.06 -1.93 -3.86
N GLN A 429 0.55 -3.17 -3.88
CA GLN A 429 1.18 -3.79 -5.04
C GLN A 429 0.20 -4.04 -6.19
N LEU A 430 -1.03 -4.49 -5.90
CA LEU A 430 -2.03 -4.83 -6.91
C LEU A 430 -2.98 -3.68 -7.26
N ARG A 431 -3.45 -2.91 -6.26
CA ARG A 431 -4.46 -1.86 -6.42
C ARG A 431 -3.88 -0.43 -6.45
N SER A 432 -2.56 -0.29 -6.37
CA SER A 432 -1.80 0.96 -6.24
C SER A 432 -1.71 1.51 -4.82
N LEU A 433 -0.62 2.21 -4.54
CA LEU A 433 -0.35 2.84 -3.25
C LEU A 433 -1.39 3.91 -2.90
N SER A 434 -1.78 4.73 -3.88
CA SER A 434 -2.78 5.78 -3.69
C SER A 434 -4.15 5.21 -3.29
N PHE A 435 -4.53 4.03 -3.77
CA PHE A 435 -5.78 3.36 -3.37
C PHE A 435 -5.76 3.03 -1.87
N VAL A 436 -4.66 2.46 -1.39
CA VAL A 436 -4.48 2.15 0.03
C VAL A 436 -4.46 3.41 0.88
N TRP A 437 -3.86 4.51 0.40
CA TRP A 437 -3.90 5.80 1.10
C TRP A 437 -5.32 6.31 1.33
N PHE A 438 -6.15 6.35 0.27
CA PHE A 438 -7.55 6.77 0.41
C PHE A 438 -8.36 5.78 1.23
N SER A 439 -8.09 4.48 1.12
CA SER A 439 -8.74 3.49 1.95
C SER A 439 -8.44 3.72 3.44
N GLN A 440 -7.16 3.83 3.83
CA GLN A 440 -6.76 4.02 5.23
C GLN A 440 -7.24 5.36 5.81
N MET A 441 -7.18 6.46 5.04
CA MET A 441 -7.64 7.77 5.53
C MET A 441 -9.15 7.84 5.74
N SER A 442 -9.92 7.01 5.02
CA SER A 442 -11.39 6.97 5.11
C SER A 442 -11.93 5.80 5.93
N ASP A 443 -11.10 4.83 6.30
CA ASP A 443 -11.57 3.64 7.00
C ASP A 443 -11.91 3.94 8.46
N THR A 444 -12.78 3.10 9.00
CA THR A 444 -13.06 3.06 10.41
C THR A 444 -12.14 2.05 11.10
N THR A 445 -11.65 2.38 12.29
CA THR A 445 -10.74 1.51 13.05
C THR A 445 -11.36 0.15 13.39
N MET A 446 -12.67 0.10 13.62
CA MET A 446 -13.44 -1.11 13.85
C MET A 446 -14.90 -0.86 13.43
N ILE A 447 -15.52 -1.85 12.77
CA ILE A 447 -16.94 -1.83 12.41
C ILE A 447 -17.78 -1.98 13.68
N GLU A 448 -18.84 -1.19 13.84
CA GLU A 448 -19.75 -1.31 14.98
C GLU A 448 -20.41 -2.69 15.02
N PRO A 449 -20.18 -3.52 16.06
CA PRO A 449 -20.81 -4.82 16.17
C PRO A 449 -22.33 -4.66 16.35
N ARG A 450 -23.10 -5.58 15.75
CA ARG A 450 -24.56 -5.57 15.88
C ARG A 450 -24.94 -5.71 17.36
N GLY A 451 -25.85 -4.86 17.83
CA GLY A 451 -26.35 -4.92 19.20
C GLY A 451 -25.48 -4.19 20.22
N TYR A 452 -24.48 -3.42 19.79
CA TYR A 452 -23.72 -2.55 20.69
C TYR A 452 -24.63 -1.52 21.39
N SER A 453 -24.80 -1.68 22.70
CA SER A 453 -25.56 -0.78 23.57
C SER A 453 -24.98 -0.79 24.98
N LYS A 454 -25.37 0.19 25.79
CA LYS A 454 -24.94 0.25 27.20
C LYS A 454 -25.43 -0.98 27.97
N GLU A 455 -26.67 -1.38 27.72
CA GLU A 455 -27.32 -2.51 28.37
C GLU A 455 -26.62 -3.82 28.03
N LYS A 456 -26.22 -4.02 26.76
CA LYS A 456 -25.50 -5.22 26.33
C LYS A 456 -24.10 -5.30 26.95
N ILE A 457 -23.36 -4.19 27.02
CA ILE A 457 -22.05 -4.17 27.69
C ILE A 457 -22.18 -4.53 29.17
N GLN A 458 -23.19 -3.98 29.87
CA GLN A 458 -23.43 -4.28 31.28
C GLN A 458 -23.86 -5.75 31.52
N GLU A 459 -24.60 -6.35 30.58
CA GLU A 459 -24.93 -7.77 30.60
C GLU A 459 -23.66 -8.63 30.51
N ILE A 460 -22.76 -8.31 29.57
CA ILE A 460 -21.47 -8.99 29.38
C ILE A 460 -20.61 -8.86 30.63
N GLU A 461 -20.51 -7.66 31.22
CA GLU A 461 -19.77 -7.47 32.48
C GLU A 461 -20.29 -8.38 33.60
N LYS A 462 -21.61 -8.49 33.75
CA LYS A 462 -22.23 -9.33 34.77
C LYS A 462 -21.98 -10.82 34.49
N LYS A 463 -22.11 -11.26 33.23
CA LYS A 463 -21.81 -12.63 32.79
C LYS A 463 -20.40 -13.02 33.20
N TYR A 464 -19.40 -12.26 32.76
CA TYR A 464 -18.00 -12.61 33.02
C TYR A 464 -17.53 -12.34 34.44
N LYS A 465 -18.27 -11.53 35.22
CA LYS A 465 -18.07 -11.49 36.67
C LYS A 465 -18.36 -12.85 37.32
N ASN A 466 -19.47 -13.49 36.96
CA ASN A 466 -19.80 -14.81 37.49
C ASN A 466 -18.79 -15.87 37.03
N VAL A 467 -18.41 -15.85 35.73
CA VAL A 467 -17.38 -16.75 35.19
C VAL A 467 -16.05 -16.57 35.92
N ALA A 468 -15.63 -15.33 36.19
CA ALA A 468 -14.41 -15.07 36.96
C ALA A 468 -14.50 -15.60 38.40
N GLU A 469 -15.64 -15.44 39.07
CA GLU A 469 -15.87 -15.99 40.42
C GLU A 469 -15.77 -17.53 40.42
N ASP A 470 -16.29 -18.20 39.37
CA ASP A 470 -16.19 -19.64 39.22
C ASP A 470 -14.75 -20.11 38.96
N ILE A 471 -14.04 -19.50 38.01
CA ILE A 471 -12.62 -19.80 37.73
C ILE A 471 -11.77 -19.60 39.00
N ASN A 472 -12.04 -18.53 39.75
CA ASN A 472 -11.27 -18.17 40.96
C ASN A 472 -11.55 -19.07 42.17
N LYS A 473 -12.53 -19.99 42.12
CA LYS A 473 -12.69 -21.05 43.14
C LYS A 473 -11.56 -22.07 43.05
N GLU A 474 -11.06 -22.33 41.85
CA GLU A 474 -10.00 -23.31 41.58
C GLU A 474 -8.62 -22.64 41.53
N ARG A 475 -8.53 -21.43 40.95
CA ARG A 475 -7.27 -20.68 40.87
C ARG A 475 -6.96 -19.93 42.16
N GLN A 476 -5.84 -20.27 42.80
CA GLN A 476 -5.49 -19.74 44.14
C GLN A 476 -4.41 -18.66 44.12
N ASN A 477 -3.55 -18.64 43.09
CA ASN A 477 -2.40 -17.74 43.06
C ASN A 477 -2.81 -16.32 42.65
N LYS A 478 -1.97 -15.36 43.02
CA LYS A 478 -2.03 -13.99 42.49
C LYS A 478 -0.86 -13.80 41.55
N ILE A 479 -1.12 -13.17 40.40
CA ILE A 479 -0.08 -13.01 39.39
C ILE A 479 1.01 -12.05 39.88
N GLU A 480 0.63 -11.01 40.64
CA GLU A 480 1.52 -10.00 41.20
C GLU A 480 2.49 -10.54 42.28
N ASP A 481 2.24 -11.74 42.81
CA ASP A 481 3.15 -12.42 43.74
C ASP A 481 4.34 -13.09 43.00
N GLN A 482 4.30 -13.12 41.67
CA GLN A 482 5.28 -13.79 40.81
C GLN A 482 5.92 -12.78 39.87
N THR A 483 7.13 -13.06 39.41
CA THR A 483 7.75 -12.26 38.35
C THR A 483 7.38 -12.83 36.99
N VAL A 484 6.83 -11.99 36.12
CA VAL A 484 6.43 -12.36 34.77
C VAL A 484 7.31 -11.64 33.77
N ILE A 485 7.81 -12.37 32.77
CA ILE A 485 8.64 -11.83 31.69
C ILE A 485 7.96 -12.16 30.37
N TYR A 486 7.44 -11.14 29.68
CA TYR A 486 7.03 -11.26 28.28
C TYR A 486 8.25 -11.01 27.43
N LEU A 487 8.70 -12.04 26.72
CA LEU A 487 9.91 -12.04 25.93
C LEU A 487 9.53 -12.21 24.46
N LEU A 488 9.41 -11.08 23.78
CA LEU A 488 9.33 -11.01 22.33
C LEU A 488 10.73 -11.24 21.77
N SER A 489 10.93 -12.42 21.16
CA SER A 489 12.16 -12.77 20.46
C SER A 489 12.03 -12.40 18.99
N GLU A 490 12.61 -11.26 18.64
CA GLU A 490 12.51 -10.64 17.31
C GLU A 490 12.74 -11.64 16.17
N SER A 491 11.83 -11.66 15.21
CA SER A 491 11.86 -12.49 14.00
C SER A 491 12.10 -14.00 14.26
N PHE A 492 11.85 -14.51 15.48
CA PHE A 492 12.16 -15.90 15.83
C PHE A 492 11.12 -16.88 15.27
N SER A 493 11.57 -17.79 14.42
CA SER A 493 10.78 -18.92 13.96
C SER A 493 11.71 -20.06 13.54
N ASP A 494 11.33 -21.31 13.87
CA ASP A 494 12.07 -22.52 13.47
C ASP A 494 12.15 -22.64 11.93
N PRO A 495 13.34 -22.51 11.34
CA PRO A 495 13.50 -22.61 9.88
C PRO A 495 13.16 -24.01 9.35
N ALA A 496 13.19 -25.05 10.19
CA ALA A 496 12.86 -26.42 9.78
C ALA A 496 11.38 -26.60 9.42
N ARG A 497 10.51 -25.64 9.77
CA ARG A 497 9.08 -25.64 9.37
C ARG A 497 8.82 -25.01 8.00
N VAL A 498 9.82 -24.41 7.37
CA VAL A 498 9.65 -23.80 6.05
C VAL A 498 10.02 -24.84 4.99
N ASP A 499 9.01 -25.28 4.22
CA ASP A 499 9.18 -26.30 3.19
C ASP A 499 10.28 -25.91 2.19
N GLY A 500 11.21 -26.83 1.95
CA GLY A 500 12.35 -26.62 1.03
C GLY A 500 13.59 -25.99 1.67
N VAL A 501 13.52 -25.48 2.90
CA VAL A 501 14.73 -25.04 3.63
C VAL A 501 15.54 -26.27 4.06
N THR A 502 16.84 -26.23 3.75
CA THR A 502 17.82 -27.23 4.19
C THR A 502 18.89 -26.55 5.04
N MET A 503 19.32 -27.20 6.11
CA MET A 503 20.32 -26.68 7.05
C MET A 503 21.41 -27.71 7.30
N SER A 504 22.65 -27.26 7.52
CA SER A 504 23.75 -28.16 7.87
C SER A 504 23.62 -28.74 9.28
N GLU A 505 23.10 -27.96 10.22
CA GLU A 505 22.81 -28.36 11.61
C GLU A 505 21.53 -27.66 12.12
N ASN A 506 20.94 -28.20 13.18
CA ASN A 506 19.81 -27.58 13.86
C ASN A 506 20.30 -26.35 14.68
N PRO A 507 19.83 -25.13 14.41
CA PRO A 507 20.28 -23.94 15.13
C PRO A 507 19.63 -23.76 16.51
N ILE A 508 18.50 -24.40 16.81
CA ILE A 508 17.70 -24.14 18.03
C ILE A 508 17.40 -25.39 18.88
N PRO A 509 18.37 -26.30 19.12
CA PRO A 509 18.10 -27.57 19.79
C PRO A 509 17.62 -27.39 21.23
N TYR A 510 18.12 -26.39 21.97
CA TYR A 510 17.72 -26.19 23.37
C TYR A 510 16.30 -25.63 23.48
N ILE A 511 15.92 -24.67 22.64
CA ILE A 511 14.56 -24.14 22.62
C ILE A 511 13.57 -25.25 22.26
N GLN A 512 13.89 -26.11 21.28
CA GLN A 512 13.07 -27.28 20.97
C GLN A 512 12.95 -28.24 22.16
N GLU A 513 14.03 -28.49 22.91
CA GLU A 513 14.00 -29.27 24.15
C GLU A 513 13.10 -28.63 25.22
N VAL A 514 13.17 -27.30 25.41
CA VAL A 514 12.28 -26.58 26.34
C VAL A 514 10.82 -26.78 25.96
N LYS A 515 10.48 -26.69 24.67
CA LYS A 515 9.12 -26.89 24.17
C LYS A 515 8.59 -28.30 24.47
N THR A 516 9.41 -29.35 24.47
CA THR A 516 8.92 -30.71 24.78
C THR A 516 8.50 -30.88 26.24
N ARG A 517 9.05 -30.09 27.16
CA ARG A 517 8.82 -30.23 28.62
C ARG A 517 7.93 -29.14 29.23
N THR A 518 7.52 -28.13 28.47
CA THR A 518 6.69 -27.02 28.93
C THR A 518 5.51 -26.77 28.01
N THR A 519 4.53 -25.97 28.45
CA THR A 519 3.44 -25.51 27.57
C THR A 519 4.02 -24.73 26.41
N SER A 520 3.76 -25.18 25.19
CA SER A 520 4.34 -24.61 23.98
C SER A 520 3.52 -24.99 22.75
N GLY A 521 3.78 -24.29 21.66
CA GLY A 521 3.10 -24.53 20.40
C GLY A 521 3.55 -23.52 19.35
N LEU A 522 2.60 -23.14 18.50
CA LEU A 522 2.76 -22.10 17.49
C LEU A 522 1.89 -20.89 17.81
N MET A 523 2.41 -19.69 17.59
CA MET A 523 1.66 -18.45 17.67
C MET A 523 1.29 -18.01 16.25
N LYS A 524 0.02 -17.68 16.03
CA LYS A 524 -0.43 -17.00 14.82
C LYS A 524 -0.03 -15.53 14.93
N SER A 525 0.90 -15.13 14.08
CA SER A 525 1.28 -13.74 13.85
C SER A 525 0.32 -13.07 12.88
N ASP A 526 0.15 -11.75 13.03
CA ASP A 526 -0.59 -10.90 12.09
C ASP A 526 0.34 -10.16 11.12
N GLY A 527 1.64 -10.46 11.18
CA GLY A 527 2.67 -9.84 10.33
C GLY A 527 3.65 -10.86 9.74
N TYR A 528 4.35 -10.43 8.69
CA TYR A 528 5.44 -11.17 8.06
C TYR A 528 6.59 -10.20 7.74
N GLY A 529 7.78 -10.46 8.29
CA GLY A 529 8.92 -9.54 8.16
C GLY A 529 8.76 -8.19 8.85
N GLY A 530 7.71 -8.03 9.66
CA GLY A 530 7.40 -6.80 10.40
C GLY A 530 6.12 -6.96 11.24
N GLY A 531 5.74 -5.89 11.93
CA GLY A 531 4.52 -5.83 12.74
C GLY A 531 4.73 -6.05 14.24
N THR A 532 5.96 -6.11 14.73
CA THR A 532 6.36 -6.34 16.14
C THR A 532 5.44 -5.64 17.16
N ALA A 533 5.18 -4.34 16.99
CA ALA A 533 4.36 -3.55 17.90
C ALA A 533 2.89 -4.00 17.97
N ASN A 534 2.37 -4.66 16.94
CA ASN A 534 1.02 -5.20 16.93
C ASN A 534 0.94 -6.44 17.82
N MET A 535 1.85 -7.41 17.66
CA MET A 535 1.92 -8.57 18.55
C MET A 535 2.22 -8.14 19.99
N GLU A 536 3.12 -7.17 20.20
CA GLU A 536 3.40 -6.56 21.51
C GLU A 536 2.12 -5.99 22.15
N PHE A 537 1.33 -5.20 21.41
CA PHE A 537 0.03 -4.69 21.86
C PHE A 537 -0.91 -5.83 22.25
N GLN A 538 -1.06 -6.84 21.38
CA GLN A 538 -1.96 -7.97 21.61
C GLN A 538 -1.56 -8.75 22.86
N THR A 539 -0.26 -9.03 23.05
CA THR A 539 0.21 -9.74 24.26
C THR A 539 -0.10 -8.96 25.53
N LEU A 540 0.18 -7.66 25.55
CA LEU A 540 -0.01 -6.81 26.73
C LEU A 540 -1.49 -6.63 27.07
N THR A 541 -2.33 -6.42 26.06
CA THR A 541 -3.74 -6.07 26.24
C THR A 541 -4.66 -7.27 26.33
N GLY A 542 -4.37 -8.33 25.56
CA GLY A 542 -5.29 -9.43 25.29
C GLY A 542 -6.34 -9.12 24.22
N LEU A 543 -6.22 -7.98 23.51
CA LEU A 543 -7.13 -7.62 22.41
C LEU A 543 -6.57 -8.09 21.07
N PRO A 544 -7.32 -8.87 20.28
CA PRO A 544 -6.84 -9.42 19.02
C PRO A 544 -6.89 -8.44 17.85
N PHE A 545 -5.91 -8.50 16.95
CA PHE A 545 -5.90 -7.65 15.76
C PHE A 545 -7.00 -8.04 14.75
N TYR A 546 -7.40 -9.32 14.70
CA TYR A 546 -8.37 -9.82 13.71
C TYR A 546 -9.78 -9.20 13.79
N ASN A 547 -10.12 -8.50 14.89
CA ASN A 547 -11.39 -7.80 15.05
C ASN A 547 -11.37 -6.37 14.48
N LEU A 548 -10.18 -5.82 14.22
CA LEU A 548 -9.98 -4.45 13.78
C LEU A 548 -9.95 -4.34 12.26
N SER A 549 -10.00 -3.12 11.75
CA SER A 549 -9.90 -2.90 10.32
C SER A 549 -8.52 -3.36 9.79
N PRO A 550 -8.50 -4.13 8.68
CA PRO A 550 -7.26 -4.53 7.99
C PRO A 550 -6.49 -3.34 7.35
N SER A 551 -7.06 -2.13 7.34
CA SER A 551 -6.35 -0.92 6.90
C SER A 551 -5.35 -0.39 7.93
N ILE A 552 -5.48 -0.79 9.19
CA ILE A 552 -4.59 -0.37 10.27
C ILE A 552 -3.22 -1.01 10.05
N SER A 553 -2.16 -0.23 10.22
CA SER A 553 -0.79 -0.73 10.13
C SER A 553 -0.15 -0.92 11.50
N VAL A 554 -0.29 0.06 12.40
CA VAL A 554 0.34 0.03 13.72
C VAL A 554 -0.66 0.40 14.81
N LEU A 555 -1.00 -0.56 15.67
CA LEU A 555 -1.99 -0.42 16.75
C LEU A 555 -1.62 0.71 17.73
N TYR A 556 -0.36 0.83 18.12
CA TYR A 556 0.10 1.88 19.03
C TYR A 556 -0.11 3.30 18.52
N THR A 557 0.01 3.55 17.22
CA THR A 557 -0.10 4.91 16.67
C THR A 557 -1.49 5.22 16.14
N GLU A 558 -2.27 4.20 15.79
CA GLU A 558 -3.57 4.37 15.11
C GLU A 558 -4.77 4.05 16.03
N ILE A 559 -4.60 3.13 17.00
CA ILE A 559 -5.66 2.68 17.92
C ILE A 559 -5.50 3.30 19.31
N VAL A 560 -4.36 3.11 19.97
CA VAL A 560 -4.16 3.53 21.37
C VAL A 560 -4.56 4.99 21.64
N PRO A 561 -4.21 5.98 20.79
CA PRO A 561 -4.57 7.38 21.04
C PRO A 561 -6.09 7.67 21.09
N ARG A 562 -6.92 6.72 20.65
CA ARG A 562 -8.38 6.83 20.60
C ARG A 562 -9.08 5.89 21.59
N MET A 563 -8.32 5.05 22.31
CA MET A 563 -8.90 4.10 23.25
C MET A 563 -9.46 4.84 24.48
N ASN A 564 -10.67 4.48 24.89
CA ASN A 564 -11.27 4.96 26.14
C ASN A 564 -10.62 4.28 27.36
N ARG A 565 -10.13 3.06 27.17
CA ARG A 565 -9.43 2.25 28.19
C ARG A 565 -8.34 1.46 27.49
N PHE A 566 -7.12 1.53 28.00
CA PHE A 566 -5.97 0.77 27.50
C PHE A 566 -5.57 -0.28 28.55
N PRO A 567 -6.15 -1.50 28.53
CA PRO A 567 -5.86 -2.52 29.52
C PRO A 567 -4.45 -3.11 29.32
N SER A 568 -3.81 -3.52 30.40
CA SER A 568 -2.58 -4.31 30.31
C SER A 568 -2.48 -5.35 31.41
N ILE A 569 -1.92 -6.52 31.13
CA ILE A 569 -1.57 -7.52 32.16
C ILE A 569 -0.58 -6.98 33.18
N SER A 570 0.23 -6.00 32.79
CA SER A 570 1.12 -5.28 33.70
C SER A 570 0.37 -4.46 34.77
N ASP A 571 -0.94 -4.22 34.60
CA ASP A 571 -1.76 -3.49 35.58
C ASP A 571 -1.82 -4.14 36.96
N ALA A 572 -1.57 -5.45 37.04
CA ALA A 572 -1.47 -6.17 38.31
C ALA A 572 -0.27 -5.74 39.18
N TYR A 573 0.75 -5.11 38.58
CA TYR A 573 2.00 -4.73 39.26
C TYR A 573 2.02 -3.23 39.56
N SER A 574 2.68 -2.78 40.62
CA SER A 574 2.91 -1.34 40.83
C SER A 574 3.90 -0.78 39.79
N SER A 575 3.78 0.50 39.40
CA SER A 575 4.64 1.14 38.39
C SER A 575 6.15 0.88 38.56
N LYS A 576 6.66 0.99 39.80
CA LYS A 576 8.07 0.72 40.15
C LYS A 576 8.56 -0.71 39.87
N ASN A 577 7.62 -1.65 39.71
CA ASN A 577 7.87 -3.06 39.44
C ASN A 577 7.58 -3.44 37.98
N ARG A 578 7.30 -2.45 37.12
CA ARG A 578 7.11 -2.62 35.68
C ARG A 578 8.35 -2.12 34.95
N THR A 579 9.04 -2.99 34.24
CA THR A 579 10.26 -2.67 33.47
C THR A 579 10.07 -3.04 32.02
N VAL A 580 10.43 -2.14 31.12
CA VAL A 580 10.50 -2.42 29.68
C VAL A 580 11.95 -2.39 29.23
N ILE A 581 12.34 -3.36 28.40
CA ILE A 581 13.70 -3.52 27.89
C ILE A 581 13.65 -3.69 26.38
N HIS A 582 14.15 -2.70 25.64
CA HIS A 582 14.30 -2.74 24.20
C HIS A 582 15.53 -1.96 23.76
N LEU A 583 16.61 -2.65 23.39
CA LEU A 583 17.91 -2.02 23.10
C LEU A 583 17.98 -1.37 21.70
N ALA A 584 16.93 -0.61 21.34
CA ALA A 584 16.86 0.26 20.18
C ALA A 584 16.35 1.65 20.58
N SER A 585 15.89 2.45 19.61
CA SER A 585 15.29 3.75 19.91
C SER A 585 13.95 3.58 20.65
N PRO A 586 13.76 4.24 21.81
CA PRO A 586 12.52 4.14 22.57
C PRO A 586 11.34 4.82 21.86
N SER A 587 11.58 5.68 20.87
CA SER A 587 10.52 6.31 20.07
C SER A 587 9.97 5.42 18.95
N ASN A 588 10.62 4.29 18.66
CA ASN A 588 10.12 3.34 17.67
C ASN A 588 8.72 2.88 18.07
N TYR A 589 7.78 2.90 17.12
CA TYR A 589 6.35 2.61 17.36
C TYR A 589 5.69 3.42 18.48
N ALA A 590 6.25 4.60 18.82
CA ALA A 590 5.83 5.42 19.96
C ALA A 590 5.93 4.73 21.34
N ARG A 591 6.78 3.70 21.49
CA ARG A 591 6.94 2.93 22.74
C ARG A 591 7.17 3.80 23.97
N ASN A 592 7.96 4.86 23.86
CA ASN A 592 8.21 5.80 24.96
C ASN A 592 6.93 6.44 25.50
N VAL A 593 5.95 6.72 24.63
CA VAL A 593 4.64 7.24 25.03
C VAL A 593 3.76 6.11 25.56
N ILE A 594 3.71 4.99 24.83
CA ILE A 594 2.87 3.83 25.18
C ILE A 594 3.20 3.26 26.56
N TYR A 595 4.48 2.99 26.84
CA TYR A 595 4.89 2.44 28.13
C TYR A 595 4.78 3.46 29.26
N GLN A 596 4.92 4.76 28.96
CA GLN A 596 4.64 5.82 29.93
C GLN A 596 3.14 5.84 30.30
N ASP A 597 2.24 5.72 29.32
CA ASP A 597 0.79 5.67 29.55
C ASP A 597 0.37 4.39 30.30
N LEU A 598 1.07 3.27 30.05
CA LEU A 598 0.93 2.03 30.82
C LEU A 598 1.63 2.07 32.20
N GLY A 599 2.21 3.21 32.59
CA GLY A 599 2.77 3.42 33.92
C GLY A 599 4.03 2.60 34.22
N PHE A 600 4.85 2.29 33.21
CA PHE A 600 6.17 1.70 33.41
C PHE A 600 7.15 2.75 33.92
N ASP A 601 7.79 2.49 35.06
CA ASP A 601 8.73 3.43 35.68
C ASP A 601 10.15 3.33 35.08
N THR A 602 10.49 2.16 34.53
CA THR A 602 11.83 1.90 33.96
C THR A 602 11.74 1.47 32.50
N PHE A 603 12.42 2.22 31.62
CA PHE A 603 12.66 1.84 30.22
C PHE A 603 14.15 1.79 29.92
N ILE A 604 14.68 0.58 29.75
CA ILE A 604 16.06 0.32 29.32
C ILE A 604 16.10 0.28 27.79
N HIS A 605 16.90 1.14 27.19
CA HIS A 605 17.00 1.29 25.74
C HIS A 605 18.41 1.66 25.27
N TYR A 606 18.63 1.77 23.96
CA TYR A 606 19.96 2.05 23.37
C TYR A 606 20.67 3.30 23.96
N GLY A 607 19.90 4.28 24.43
CA GLY A 607 20.40 5.54 25.00
C GLY A 607 20.58 5.52 26.52
N THR A 608 20.31 4.41 27.19
CA THR A 608 20.47 4.29 28.65
C THR A 608 21.94 4.42 29.02
N LYS A 609 22.26 5.36 29.93
CA LYS A 609 23.63 5.63 30.35
C LYS A 609 24.24 4.40 31.03
N GLY A 610 25.44 4.03 30.60
CA GLY A 610 26.19 2.92 31.20
C GLY A 610 25.84 1.53 30.65
N LEU A 611 24.93 1.43 29.67
CA LEU A 611 24.64 0.19 28.98
C LEU A 611 25.91 -0.37 28.33
N LYS A 612 26.23 -1.63 28.62
CA LYS A 612 27.35 -2.39 28.03
C LYS A 612 26.81 -3.70 27.47
N GLY A 613 27.39 -4.15 26.37
CA GLY A 613 26.98 -5.38 25.71
C GLY A 613 27.80 -5.64 24.46
N ASN A 614 27.60 -6.83 23.90
CA ASN A 614 28.11 -7.22 22.59
C ASN A 614 26.99 -7.21 21.56
N ASN A 615 27.38 -7.19 20.29
CA ASN A 615 26.47 -7.31 19.16
C ASN A 615 26.64 -8.67 18.51
N ILE A 616 25.54 -9.19 17.95
CA ILE A 616 25.50 -10.32 17.03
C ILE A 616 24.80 -9.80 15.77
N GLY A 617 25.41 -9.99 14.61
CA GLY A 617 25.05 -9.22 13.41
C GLY A 617 25.14 -7.70 13.65
N GLY A 618 24.07 -6.97 13.30
CA GLY A 618 24.03 -5.51 13.38
C GLY A 618 23.52 -4.91 14.70
N ASN A 619 22.96 -5.73 15.59
CA ASN A 619 22.20 -5.27 16.77
C ASN A 619 22.78 -5.81 18.08
N TYR A 620 22.36 -5.24 19.22
CA TYR A 620 22.67 -5.79 20.54
C TYR A 620 22.20 -7.25 20.63
N SER A 621 23.06 -8.09 21.20
CA SER A 621 22.78 -9.52 21.35
C SER A 621 21.59 -9.80 22.27
N ASP A 622 20.94 -10.94 22.07
CA ASP A 622 19.90 -11.43 22.97
C ASP A 622 20.48 -11.67 24.37
N GLN A 623 21.73 -12.15 24.46
CA GLN A 623 22.46 -12.28 25.73
C GLN A 623 22.57 -10.94 26.47
N THR A 624 22.87 -9.84 25.76
CA THR A 624 22.91 -8.50 26.36
C THR A 624 21.53 -8.10 26.89
N THR A 625 20.48 -8.35 26.10
CA THR A 625 19.10 -8.05 26.49
C THR A 625 18.67 -8.86 27.73
N TYR A 626 18.98 -10.15 27.78
CA TYR A 626 18.67 -11.03 28.91
C TYR A 626 19.46 -10.65 30.17
N ASN A 627 20.71 -10.21 30.02
CA ASN A 627 21.49 -9.69 31.14
C ASN A 627 20.83 -8.44 31.76
N GLN A 628 20.20 -7.57 30.98
CA GLN A 628 19.46 -6.43 31.51
C GLN A 628 18.26 -6.86 32.36
N VAL A 629 17.57 -7.96 32.00
CA VAL A 629 16.52 -8.55 32.86
C VAL A 629 17.12 -9.00 34.18
N LEU A 630 18.21 -9.77 34.14
CA LEU A 630 18.87 -10.31 35.33
C LEU A 630 19.41 -9.22 36.26
N GLU A 631 19.95 -8.14 35.71
CA GLU A 631 20.45 -6.99 36.48
C GLU A 631 19.34 -6.22 37.21
N HIS A 632 18.12 -6.20 36.65
CA HIS A 632 16.97 -5.47 37.21
C HIS A 632 15.99 -6.38 37.94
N LEU A 633 16.27 -7.68 38.01
CA LEU A 633 15.46 -8.65 38.73
C LEU A 633 15.63 -8.49 40.25
N ASN A 634 14.52 -8.38 40.96
CA ASN A 634 14.45 -8.32 42.42
C ASN A 634 13.85 -9.61 42.96
N GLY A 635 14.63 -10.38 43.73
CA GLY A 635 14.17 -11.62 44.34
C GLY A 635 13.07 -11.47 45.40
N LYS A 636 12.70 -10.25 45.83
CA LYS A 636 11.74 -10.03 46.93
C LYS A 636 10.32 -9.68 46.49
N GLN A 637 10.14 -9.05 45.33
CA GLN A 637 8.84 -8.56 44.86
C GLN A 637 8.49 -9.17 43.52
N GLY A 638 7.21 -9.35 43.22
CA GLY A 638 6.80 -9.68 41.85
C GLY A 638 7.03 -8.46 40.94
N GLN A 639 7.59 -8.72 39.77
CA GLN A 639 7.84 -7.73 38.74
C GLN A 639 7.24 -8.16 37.41
N PHE A 640 6.94 -7.19 36.55
CA PHE A 640 6.58 -7.43 35.17
C PHE A 640 7.64 -6.86 34.24
N PHE A 641 8.19 -7.71 33.37
CA PHE A 641 9.11 -7.32 32.33
C PHE A 641 8.45 -7.45 30.97
N SER A 642 8.48 -6.37 30.19
CA SER A 642 8.20 -6.40 28.75
C SER A 642 9.53 -6.29 28.01
N VAL A 643 9.99 -7.37 27.40
CA VAL A 643 11.31 -7.52 26.81
C VAL A 643 11.16 -7.75 25.32
N MET A 644 11.82 -6.93 24.51
CA MET A 644 11.85 -7.08 23.06
C MET A 644 13.30 -7.08 22.60
N THR A 645 13.73 -8.21 22.04
CA THR A 645 15.07 -8.34 21.50
C THR A 645 15.21 -7.62 20.15
N MET A 646 16.43 -7.49 19.65
CA MET A 646 16.72 -6.89 18.34
C MET A 646 17.72 -7.72 17.53
N GLN A 647 18.34 -8.75 18.13
CA GLN A 647 19.45 -9.48 17.52
C GLN A 647 19.11 -9.93 16.11
N ASN A 648 18.03 -10.69 15.96
CA ASN A 648 17.63 -11.35 14.71
C ASN A 648 16.88 -10.41 13.74
N HIS A 649 16.79 -9.11 14.03
CA HIS A 649 16.26 -8.12 13.10
C HIS A 649 17.22 -7.96 11.90
N MET A 650 16.66 -7.70 10.72
CA MET A 650 17.44 -7.42 9.52
C MET A 650 18.28 -6.11 9.62
N PRO A 651 19.37 -5.95 8.84
CA PRO A 651 19.97 -6.91 7.91
C PRO A 651 20.74 -8.03 8.64
N TRP A 652 20.53 -9.28 8.18
CA TRP A 652 21.22 -10.46 8.72
C TRP A 652 22.65 -10.55 8.18
N SER A 653 23.64 -10.55 9.08
CA SER A 653 25.05 -10.43 8.70
C SER A 653 26.01 -11.16 9.64
N GLU A 654 25.56 -12.25 10.27
CA GLU A 654 26.38 -13.01 11.22
C GLU A 654 27.22 -14.11 10.53
N PRO A 655 28.56 -14.05 10.62
CA PRO A 655 29.42 -15.07 10.03
C PRO A 655 29.63 -16.32 10.91
N ASN A 656 29.34 -16.27 12.21
CA ASN A 656 29.65 -17.38 13.13
C ASN A 656 28.39 -18.06 13.69
N PRO A 657 28.40 -19.38 13.90
CA PRO A 657 29.51 -20.30 13.60
C PRO A 657 29.66 -20.57 12.11
N VAL A 658 30.90 -20.60 11.62
CA VAL A 658 31.22 -20.72 10.18
C VAL A 658 30.71 -22.02 9.55
N TYR A 659 30.63 -23.11 10.35
CA TYR A 659 30.17 -24.43 9.88
C TYR A 659 28.64 -24.50 9.69
N MET A 660 27.89 -23.54 10.22
CA MET A 660 26.44 -23.50 10.10
C MET A 660 26.04 -22.74 8.84
N SER A 661 25.16 -23.33 8.04
CA SER A 661 24.67 -22.79 6.78
C SER A 661 23.29 -23.32 6.48
N ALA A 662 22.56 -22.58 5.65
CA ALA A 662 21.23 -22.95 5.21
C ALA A 662 21.01 -22.54 3.76
N ASN A 663 20.18 -23.30 3.05
CA ASN A 663 19.93 -23.14 1.63
C ASN A 663 18.44 -23.35 1.32
N TYR A 664 17.94 -22.52 0.41
CA TYR A 664 16.63 -22.65 -0.22
C TYR A 664 16.80 -22.70 -1.75
N PRO A 665 16.17 -23.64 -2.48
CA PRO A 665 16.42 -23.85 -3.91
C PRO A 665 16.22 -22.62 -4.80
N ASP A 666 15.18 -21.82 -4.56
CA ASP A 666 14.84 -20.67 -5.43
C ASP A 666 15.51 -19.35 -4.99
N PHE A 667 16.41 -19.40 -4.02
CA PHE A 667 17.15 -18.21 -3.59
C PHE A 667 18.33 -17.87 -4.49
N SER A 668 18.58 -16.58 -4.64
CA SER A 668 19.87 -16.10 -5.14
C SER A 668 20.99 -16.47 -4.16
N LYS A 669 22.24 -16.32 -4.59
CA LYS A 669 23.40 -16.53 -3.71
C LYS A 669 23.31 -15.64 -2.46
N GLU A 670 22.98 -14.37 -2.63
CA GLU A 670 22.81 -13.38 -1.57
C GLU A 670 21.62 -13.73 -0.65
N GLY A 671 20.55 -14.29 -1.21
CA GLY A 671 19.41 -14.83 -0.45
C GLY A 671 19.83 -15.97 0.48
N ASN A 672 20.60 -16.93 -0.04
CA ASN A 672 21.13 -18.05 0.75
C ASN A 672 22.19 -17.61 1.78
N GLU A 673 22.99 -16.59 1.48
CA GLU A 673 23.90 -15.96 2.46
C GLU A 673 23.11 -15.29 3.60
N SER A 674 22.00 -14.62 3.29
CA SER A 674 21.11 -14.01 4.28
C SER A 674 20.42 -15.06 5.16
N LEU A 675 19.92 -16.14 4.56
CA LEU A 675 19.32 -17.28 5.27
C LEU A 675 20.34 -17.97 6.19
N SER A 676 21.55 -18.23 5.69
CA SER A 676 22.63 -18.79 6.50
C SER A 676 23.01 -17.89 7.68
N SER A 677 23.02 -16.57 7.47
CA SER A 677 23.28 -15.58 8.53
C SER A 677 22.15 -15.59 9.57
N TYR A 678 20.88 -15.63 9.15
CA TYR A 678 19.75 -15.73 10.06
C TYR A 678 19.81 -17.02 10.92
N VAL A 679 20.10 -18.17 10.32
CA VAL A 679 20.24 -19.45 11.03
C VAL A 679 21.36 -19.40 12.08
N ARG A 680 22.49 -18.75 11.78
CA ARG A 680 23.57 -18.51 12.76
C ARG A 680 23.16 -17.59 13.90
N MET A 681 22.33 -16.59 13.63
CA MET A 681 21.82 -15.69 14.67
C MET A 681 20.84 -16.42 15.60
N LEU A 682 19.99 -17.30 15.06
CA LEU A 682 19.15 -18.20 15.86
C LEU A 682 19.98 -19.11 16.78
N TYR A 683 21.14 -19.59 16.32
CA TYR A 683 22.06 -20.35 17.17
C TYR A 683 22.52 -19.53 18.39
N HIS A 684 22.86 -18.26 18.21
CA HIS A 684 23.20 -17.39 19.35
C HIS A 684 22.01 -17.14 20.28
N THR A 685 20.79 -16.97 19.72
CA THR A 685 19.54 -16.88 20.51
C THR A 685 19.31 -18.13 21.36
N ASP A 686 19.51 -19.32 20.79
CA ASP A 686 19.35 -20.61 21.50
C ASP A 686 20.31 -20.72 22.69
N GLN A 687 21.59 -20.40 22.48
CA GLN A 687 22.60 -20.40 23.55
C GLN A 687 22.31 -19.34 24.63
N ALA A 688 21.93 -18.13 24.24
CA ALA A 688 21.56 -17.07 25.17
C ALA A 688 20.33 -17.46 26.00
N THR A 689 19.32 -18.08 25.36
CA THR A 689 18.11 -18.56 26.04
C THR A 689 18.45 -19.64 27.05
N LYS A 690 19.33 -20.59 26.70
CA LYS A 690 19.84 -21.60 27.62
C LYS A 690 20.46 -21.00 28.86
N GLU A 691 21.44 -20.12 28.69
CA GLU A 691 22.11 -19.46 29.83
C GLU A 691 21.12 -18.65 30.68
N PHE A 692 20.14 -18.01 30.05
CA PHE A 692 19.13 -17.20 30.74
C PHE A 692 18.21 -18.05 31.61
N LEU A 693 17.63 -19.12 31.06
CA LEU A 693 16.77 -20.04 31.83
C LEU A 693 17.56 -20.74 32.96
N GLU A 694 18.82 -21.13 32.70
CA GLU A 694 19.69 -21.71 33.72
C GLU A 694 19.95 -20.74 34.89
N LYS A 695 20.12 -19.44 34.62
CA LYS A 695 20.28 -18.44 35.69
C LYS A 695 18.97 -18.20 36.44
N LEU A 696 17.85 -18.08 35.73
CA LEU A 696 16.53 -17.89 36.36
C LEU A 696 16.07 -19.08 37.19
N SER A 697 16.48 -20.30 36.83
CA SER A 697 16.20 -21.50 37.62
C SER A 697 16.81 -21.48 39.03
N LYS A 698 17.82 -20.62 39.27
CA LYS A 698 18.50 -20.46 40.56
C LYS A 698 17.96 -19.30 41.39
N VAL A 699 16.96 -18.55 40.88
CA VAL A 699 16.36 -17.42 41.58
C VAL A 699 15.34 -17.93 42.60
N ASP A 700 15.49 -17.52 43.86
CA ASP A 700 14.57 -17.84 44.96
C ASP A 700 13.29 -16.94 44.93
N LYS A 701 12.62 -16.95 43.77
CA LYS A 701 11.35 -16.26 43.49
C LYS A 701 10.68 -16.98 42.34
N LYS A 702 9.35 -17.13 42.37
CA LYS A 702 8.61 -17.66 41.22
C LYS A 702 8.74 -16.73 40.02
N VAL A 703 9.31 -17.24 38.94
CA VAL A 703 9.49 -16.55 37.65
C VAL A 703 8.82 -17.38 36.56
N THR A 704 8.00 -16.72 35.74
CA THR A 704 7.39 -17.30 34.54
C THR A 704 7.72 -16.43 33.33
N ILE A 705 8.12 -17.06 32.23
CA ILE A 705 8.45 -16.41 30.96
C ILE A 705 7.42 -16.85 29.93
N VAL A 706 6.84 -15.88 29.22
CA VAL A 706 6.14 -16.12 27.96
C VAL A 706 7.10 -15.71 26.84
N PHE A 707 7.76 -16.70 26.23
CA PHE A 707 8.64 -16.52 25.09
C PHE A 707 7.84 -16.71 23.82
N TYR A 708 7.97 -15.79 22.86
CA TYR A 708 7.35 -15.93 21.56
C TYR A 708 8.16 -15.22 20.48
N GLY A 709 8.17 -15.79 19.28
CA GLY A 709 8.55 -15.06 18.07
C GLY A 709 7.41 -14.16 17.61
N ASP A 710 7.68 -12.92 17.26
CA ASP A 710 6.64 -11.99 16.80
C ASP A 710 6.17 -12.30 15.37
N HIS A 711 7.09 -12.48 14.42
CA HIS A 711 6.80 -12.88 13.05
C HIS A 711 7.94 -13.70 12.44
N LEU A 712 7.72 -14.35 11.29
CA LEU A 712 8.81 -14.91 10.50
C LEU A 712 9.73 -13.79 9.96
N PRO A 713 11.02 -14.06 9.72
CA PRO A 713 11.89 -13.09 9.04
C PRO A 713 11.41 -12.87 7.61
N GLY A 714 11.45 -11.62 7.15
CA GLY A 714 11.02 -11.21 5.80
C GLY A 714 11.99 -11.62 4.68
N LEU A 715 12.61 -12.79 4.77
CA LEU A 715 13.58 -13.30 3.79
C LEU A 715 12.99 -14.36 2.86
N TYR A 716 11.99 -15.13 3.29
CA TYR A 716 11.41 -16.22 2.50
C TYR A 716 10.55 -15.68 1.34
N PRO A 717 10.60 -16.31 0.15
CA PRO A 717 9.77 -15.94 -0.97
C PRO A 717 8.35 -16.47 -0.73
N GLN A 718 7.33 -15.89 -1.38
CA GLN A 718 5.96 -16.41 -1.26
C GLN A 718 5.84 -17.87 -1.76
N SER A 719 6.69 -18.28 -2.71
CA SER A 719 6.73 -19.66 -3.20
C SER A 719 7.01 -20.69 -2.10
N ALA A 720 7.70 -20.31 -1.02
CA ALA A 720 7.96 -21.19 0.13
C ALA A 720 6.71 -21.56 0.93
N PHE A 721 5.62 -20.80 0.76
CA PHE A 721 4.38 -20.99 1.50
C PHE A 721 3.21 -21.37 0.58
N LYS A 722 3.48 -21.80 -0.65
CA LYS A 722 2.42 -22.06 -1.65
C LYS A 722 1.50 -23.21 -1.22
N GLU A 723 2.06 -24.27 -0.65
CA GLU A 723 1.30 -25.47 -0.24
C GLU A 723 0.59 -25.27 1.11
N ASP A 724 1.17 -24.47 2.01
CA ASP A 724 0.55 -24.04 3.27
C ASP A 724 0.74 -22.53 3.50
N PRO A 725 -0.16 -21.68 2.96
CA PRO A 725 -0.08 -20.24 3.13
C PRO A 725 -0.20 -19.76 4.58
N GLU A 726 -0.79 -20.56 5.48
CA GLU A 726 -0.89 -20.16 6.88
C GLU A 726 0.45 -20.22 7.61
N SER A 727 1.33 -21.16 7.20
CA SER A 727 2.66 -21.36 7.79
C SER A 727 3.55 -20.12 7.75
N GLN A 728 3.33 -19.22 6.78
CA GLN A 728 4.01 -17.92 6.68
C GLN A 728 3.86 -17.06 7.95
N TYR A 729 2.81 -17.30 8.73
CA TYR A 729 2.42 -16.51 9.88
C TYR A 729 2.44 -17.32 11.18
N LEU A 730 3.19 -18.43 11.24
CA LEU A 730 3.27 -19.28 12.43
C LEU A 730 4.66 -19.25 13.06
N THR A 731 4.81 -18.54 14.17
CA THR A 731 6.04 -18.49 14.97
C THR A 731 5.98 -19.44 16.15
N ASP A 732 7.11 -19.64 16.83
CA ASP A 732 7.19 -20.47 18.02
C ASP A 732 6.83 -19.69 19.28
N TYR A 733 6.19 -20.37 20.23
CA TYR A 733 6.08 -19.88 21.60
C TYR A 733 6.33 -21.00 22.61
N PHE A 734 6.72 -20.61 23.82
CA PHE A 734 6.66 -21.45 25.00
C PHE A 734 6.43 -20.61 26.25
N VAL A 735 5.80 -21.21 27.25
CA VAL A 735 5.64 -20.61 28.57
C VAL A 735 6.40 -21.45 29.58
N TRP A 736 7.47 -20.90 30.15
CA TRP A 736 8.39 -21.61 31.05
C TRP A 736 8.34 -21.01 32.45
N SER A 737 8.36 -21.86 33.48
CA SER A 737 8.43 -21.44 34.89
C SER A 737 9.65 -22.04 35.57
N ASN A 738 10.25 -21.31 36.52
CA ASN A 738 11.34 -21.84 37.35
C ASN A 738 10.87 -22.73 38.52
N TYR A 739 9.58 -23.05 38.55
CA TYR A 739 8.91 -23.92 39.49
C TYR A 739 7.94 -24.82 38.71
N GLU A 740 7.42 -25.85 39.36
CA GLU A 740 6.53 -26.81 38.70
C GLU A 740 5.18 -26.17 38.30
N THR A 741 4.83 -26.32 37.02
CA THR A 741 3.54 -25.92 36.43
C THR A 741 3.03 -27.02 35.51
N PRO A 742 1.70 -27.15 35.32
CA PRO A 742 1.16 -28.10 34.36
C PRO A 742 1.63 -27.79 32.93
N LYS A 743 1.84 -28.85 32.14
CA LYS A 743 2.01 -28.73 30.69
C LYS A 743 0.63 -28.78 30.02
N LEU A 744 0.04 -27.61 29.80
CA LEU A 744 -1.19 -27.42 29.02
C LEU A 744 -0.96 -27.71 27.54
N ASP A 745 -2.00 -28.20 26.86
CA ASP A 745 -1.97 -28.56 25.43
C ASP A 745 -2.65 -27.47 24.59
N TYR A 746 -1.82 -26.56 24.05
CA TYR A 746 -2.25 -25.47 23.16
C TYR A 746 -1.35 -25.43 21.93
N PRO A 747 -1.58 -26.30 20.93
CA PRO A 747 -0.71 -26.41 19.77
C PRO A 747 -0.66 -25.13 18.93
N ARG A 748 -1.72 -24.31 18.99
CA ARG A 748 -1.81 -23.03 18.28
C ARG A 748 -2.57 -22.00 19.11
N VAL A 749 -2.05 -20.77 19.18
CA VAL A 749 -2.67 -19.63 19.89
C VAL A 749 -2.48 -18.34 19.09
N ASN A 750 -3.26 -17.30 19.37
CA ASN A 750 -2.95 -15.95 18.94
C ASN A 750 -2.06 -15.26 19.99
N SER A 751 -1.30 -14.24 19.57
CA SER A 751 -0.57 -13.36 20.50
C SER A 751 -1.45 -12.72 21.59
N SER A 752 -2.74 -12.47 21.31
CA SER A 752 -3.72 -11.97 22.29
C SER A 752 -4.02 -12.96 23.42
N ASP A 753 -3.78 -14.25 23.22
CA ASP A 753 -4.19 -15.28 24.18
C ASP A 753 -3.19 -15.47 25.32
N PHE A 754 -1.97 -14.95 25.17
CA PHE A 754 -0.88 -15.23 26.10
C PHE A 754 -1.18 -14.81 27.54
N SER A 755 -1.93 -13.73 27.75
CA SER A 755 -2.31 -13.30 29.10
C SER A 755 -3.30 -14.27 29.75
N ALA A 756 -4.27 -14.81 29.00
CA ALA A 756 -5.16 -15.85 29.51
C ALA A 756 -4.41 -17.16 29.78
N LEU A 757 -3.54 -17.57 28.83
CA LEU A 757 -2.71 -18.76 28.94
C LEU A 757 -1.76 -18.71 30.14
N LEU A 758 -1.10 -17.58 30.36
CA LEU A 758 -0.24 -17.33 31.52
C LEU A 758 -1.02 -17.52 32.83
N LEU A 759 -2.19 -16.90 32.93
CA LEU A 759 -3.00 -16.95 34.16
C LEU A 759 -3.50 -18.37 34.43
N GLU A 760 -3.82 -19.14 33.39
CA GLU A 760 -4.16 -20.56 33.51
C GLU A 760 -2.96 -21.41 33.97
N GLN A 761 -1.83 -21.32 33.27
CA GLN A 761 -0.63 -22.11 33.57
C GLN A 761 -0.08 -21.86 34.98
N THR A 762 -0.17 -20.61 35.44
CA THR A 762 0.30 -20.21 36.77
C THR A 762 -0.75 -20.42 37.86
N ASN A 763 -1.93 -20.96 37.53
CA ASN A 763 -3.07 -21.12 38.43
C ASN A 763 -3.45 -19.80 39.15
N SER A 764 -3.39 -18.68 38.42
CA SER A 764 -3.58 -17.33 38.93
C SER A 764 -5.01 -16.85 38.74
N LYS A 765 -5.53 -16.12 39.73
CA LYS A 765 -6.88 -15.55 39.69
C LYS A 765 -7.05 -14.56 38.53
N VAL A 766 -8.26 -14.54 37.96
CA VAL A 766 -8.65 -13.71 36.81
C VAL A 766 -9.63 -12.61 37.22
N SER A 767 -9.57 -11.47 36.54
CA SER A 767 -10.63 -10.47 36.53
C SER A 767 -11.75 -10.90 35.58
N PRO A 768 -12.94 -10.26 35.60
CA PRO A 768 -13.97 -10.48 34.58
C PRO A 768 -13.44 -10.36 33.15
N TYR A 769 -12.56 -9.39 32.88
CA TYR A 769 -11.90 -9.26 31.58
C TYR A 769 -11.06 -10.48 31.21
N TYR A 770 -10.18 -10.94 32.10
CA TYR A 770 -9.36 -12.13 31.83
C TYR A 770 -10.15 -13.43 31.85
N ALA A 771 -11.33 -13.47 32.48
CA ALA A 771 -12.26 -14.59 32.36
C ALA A 771 -12.86 -14.67 30.95
N LEU A 772 -13.27 -13.55 30.37
CA LEU A 772 -13.66 -13.49 28.95
C LEU A 772 -12.52 -13.98 28.04
N LEU A 773 -11.29 -13.50 28.24
CA LEU A 773 -10.14 -13.95 27.44
C LEU A 773 -9.80 -15.43 27.66
N THR A 774 -10.07 -15.98 28.84
CA THR A 774 -9.91 -17.43 29.11
C THR A 774 -10.93 -18.24 28.31
N GLU A 775 -12.19 -17.82 28.27
CA GLU A 775 -13.22 -18.47 27.45
C GLU A 775 -12.88 -18.38 25.95
N VAL A 776 -12.31 -17.26 25.49
CA VAL A 776 -11.83 -17.10 24.11
C VAL A 776 -10.72 -18.09 23.80
N LEU A 777 -9.69 -18.17 24.65
CA LEU A 777 -8.59 -19.14 24.52
C LEU A 777 -9.13 -20.59 24.43
N HIS A 778 -10.13 -20.93 25.24
CA HIS A 778 -10.69 -22.29 25.27
C HIS A 778 -11.55 -22.61 24.05
N LYS A 779 -12.40 -21.68 23.60
CA LYS A 779 -13.51 -21.99 22.69
C LYS A 779 -13.51 -21.22 21.37
N ALA A 780 -12.87 -20.06 21.29
CA ALA A 780 -13.09 -19.11 20.19
C ALA A 780 -11.82 -18.50 19.56
N SER A 781 -10.62 -18.99 19.91
CA SER A 781 -9.37 -18.51 19.34
C SER A 781 -9.05 -19.13 17.96
N VAL A 782 -7.91 -18.72 17.38
CA VAL A 782 -7.45 -19.00 16.01
C VAL A 782 -7.19 -20.47 15.68
N ASP A 783 -7.19 -21.37 16.66
CA ASP A 783 -7.07 -22.81 16.44
C ASP A 783 -8.43 -23.48 16.15
N LYS A 784 -9.54 -22.76 16.37
CA LYS A 784 -10.90 -23.21 16.09
C LYS A 784 -11.34 -22.72 14.70
N LYS A 785 -11.49 -23.66 13.76
CA LYS A 785 -11.89 -23.33 12.36
C LYS A 785 -13.38 -23.05 12.20
N GLU A 786 -14.21 -23.71 12.99
CA GLU A 786 -15.67 -23.51 13.04
C GLU A 786 -16.08 -23.26 14.49
N LEU A 787 -16.81 -22.18 14.74
CA LEU A 787 -17.32 -21.83 16.06
C LEU A 787 -18.75 -22.36 16.19
N ASP A 788 -19.02 -23.11 17.26
CA ASP A 788 -20.39 -23.43 17.64
C ASP A 788 -21.12 -22.19 18.20
N GLU A 789 -22.40 -22.32 18.55
CA GLU A 789 -23.20 -21.18 19.01
C GLU A 789 -22.61 -20.50 20.27
N GLU A 790 -22.07 -21.29 21.20
CA GLU A 790 -21.46 -20.78 22.43
C GLU A 790 -20.14 -20.06 22.14
N ALA A 791 -19.27 -20.66 21.33
CA ALA A 791 -18.01 -20.07 20.91
C ALA A 791 -18.23 -18.79 20.08
N GLN A 792 -19.25 -18.76 19.23
CA GLN A 792 -19.62 -17.57 18.47
C GLN A 792 -20.12 -16.45 19.39
N GLU A 793 -20.91 -16.76 20.41
CA GLU A 793 -21.34 -15.79 21.42
C GLU A 793 -20.13 -15.20 22.17
N ILE A 794 -19.16 -16.03 22.57
CA ILE A 794 -17.93 -15.57 23.24
C ILE A 794 -17.10 -14.66 22.32
N ALA A 795 -16.96 -15.02 21.03
CA ALA A 795 -16.27 -14.19 20.05
C ALA A 795 -16.97 -12.84 19.84
N ASP A 796 -18.30 -12.83 19.83
CA ASP A 796 -19.11 -11.61 19.67
C ASP A 796 -19.09 -10.74 20.94
N ASP A 797 -19.07 -11.35 22.12
CA ASP A 797 -18.86 -10.66 23.40
C ASP A 797 -17.48 -9.97 23.41
N LEU A 798 -16.41 -10.65 22.98
CA LEU A 798 -15.08 -10.04 22.83
C LEU A 798 -15.10 -8.86 21.85
N LYS A 799 -15.73 -9.02 20.68
CA LYS A 799 -15.87 -7.93 19.69
C LYS A 799 -16.59 -6.72 20.26
N LEU A 800 -17.66 -6.92 21.05
CA LEU A 800 -18.40 -5.83 21.68
C LEU A 800 -17.55 -5.10 22.73
N ILE A 801 -16.80 -5.86 23.55
CA ILE A 801 -15.90 -5.31 24.56
C ILE A 801 -14.73 -4.54 23.93
N GLU A 802 -14.11 -5.11 22.89
CA GLU A 802 -13.04 -4.46 22.14
C GLU A 802 -13.53 -3.18 21.44
N TYR A 803 -14.71 -3.23 20.79
CA TYR A 803 -15.30 -2.05 20.19
C TYR A 803 -15.55 -0.95 21.20
N ASP A 804 -16.10 -1.26 22.38
CA ASP A 804 -16.36 -0.30 23.45
C ASP A 804 -15.09 0.44 23.90
N MET A 805 -13.96 -0.27 23.97
CA MET A 805 -12.66 0.27 24.34
C MET A 805 -11.98 1.07 23.23
N VAL A 806 -12.07 0.61 21.98
CA VAL A 806 -11.31 1.18 20.84
C VAL A 806 -12.02 2.35 20.18
N ARG A 807 -13.35 2.32 20.09
CA ARG A 807 -14.13 3.29 19.31
C ARG A 807 -15.47 3.69 19.92
N GLY A 808 -16.04 2.82 20.74
CA GLY A 808 -17.34 2.99 21.35
C GLY A 808 -17.38 4.13 22.37
N LYS A 809 -18.41 4.10 23.20
CA LYS A 809 -18.73 5.12 24.20
C LYS A 809 -18.07 4.86 25.56
N GLY A 810 -17.33 3.75 25.73
CA GLY A 810 -16.64 3.42 26.97
C GLY A 810 -17.62 3.15 28.11
N TYR A 811 -18.52 2.20 27.93
CA TYR A 811 -19.50 1.80 28.94
C TYR A 811 -18.96 0.85 30.00
N LEU A 812 -17.83 0.20 29.75
CA LEU A 812 -17.13 -0.66 30.69
C LEU A 812 -16.76 0.06 31.99
N SER A 813 -16.99 -0.62 33.10
CA SER A 813 -16.65 -0.21 34.46
C SER A 813 -15.22 -0.62 34.83
N ASP A 814 -14.60 0.14 35.74
CA ASP A 814 -13.28 -0.21 36.29
C ASP A 814 -13.25 -1.58 36.99
N SER A 815 -14.39 -2.06 37.50
CA SER A 815 -14.49 -3.36 38.15
C SER A 815 -14.30 -4.53 37.19
N PHE A 816 -14.58 -4.36 35.90
CA PHE A 816 -14.39 -5.40 34.89
C PHE A 816 -12.92 -5.81 34.74
N PHE A 817 -12.00 -4.90 35.02
CA PHE A 817 -10.56 -5.12 34.88
C PHE A 817 -9.85 -5.54 36.18
N LYS A 818 -10.56 -5.62 37.31
CA LYS A 818 -9.96 -5.90 38.62
C LYS A 818 -10.35 -7.30 39.10
N THR A 819 -9.39 -8.02 39.68
CA THR A 819 -9.67 -9.24 40.45
C THR A 819 -10.49 -8.86 41.69
N ALA A 820 -11.50 -9.65 42.03
CA ALA A 820 -12.30 -9.41 43.23
C ALA A 820 -11.37 -9.41 44.45
N LYS A 821 -11.44 -8.37 45.29
CA LYS A 821 -10.71 -8.32 46.56
C LYS A 821 -11.26 -9.44 47.44
N SER A 822 -10.41 -10.42 47.77
CA SER A 822 -10.67 -11.45 48.78
C SER A 822 -10.92 -10.85 50.14
#